data_AF-A0A2E3XQK1-F1
#
_entry.id   AF-A0A2E3XQK1-F1
#
_cell.length_a   1.000
_cell.length_b   1.000
_cell.length_c   1.000
_cell.angle_alpha   90.00
_cell.angle_beta   90.00
_cell.angle_gamma   90.00
#
_symmetry.space_group_name_H-M   'P 1'
#
loop_
_entity.id
_entity.type
_entity.pdbx_description
1 polymer ?
#
loop_
_entity_poly.entity_id
_entity_poly.type
_entity_poly.pdbx_seq_one_letter_code
_entity_poly.pdbx_strand_id
1 'polypeptide(L)'
;MKNSKWFQLLSLAAFLPAFFIWQSGGHRSAEDFGRFPANFASENCFDVIRELSDIDLSRTARTLRAPHGYSLNQLEPGEQLQFGFESEYMLSELDGLVTVYGPKEEFGISKEDWFNMPVTDRSQWVRDHIDQLFPEARVSGGLVKLDSDPELDFLPESLIFDDTGNVEIVMDPLDSFEQWYHSVKILNQRFGNGSMQATISTPPDSFFGRSIDGLDPEQVLEEKIGFFNFYSDYDILQKLSAAHSRYSSDNSKRVTRNFEHPFLGPMTLQKQNLLHSILRGNAVGQKYEPERLERIAGWENSYKYTGGTVYRPDILGERKVILEVRDAHKNFPLLTDRLLRSLFFMQHGTKGFDQLNQLKSYDPIEDFEKLPQKVRVGLEELFPNKANPNYEYSDDIKFSLDVFRNFAYPMRDWSNHLEALNATHLQQQVAEAQMAYQDKLKRIFKHRKNGIISDEEASTQVQGALARFSNDSGISKAFENYEDQIIFGGTRGDDFSNFHYIAQMEAGPLQNAFPEEIWDGPLLDRIEFLTGKYATHMKSFDQVDLKFNGSDGRSRNVYVVSFKGMDEAEKEHFLEDYYKAASLNTISFPLGESPGHLYTRFGNKTYDFITSVSEAEYRAPNSDRLEVFMELEPDEFTRMRTYIENARGNTAHVLGGFSYGGVDGPTGGKLDMNRPGSFNSESGVFSPTSGEGHNCTSWICTAPIGDNGESLHDLAGAPRAHRVHTNPGWWSMWLANYGKRERVPFAVMFTDDSLEQVTETIENNGLRGWRFDPH
;
A
#
# COMPACT_ATOMS: atom_id res chain seq x y z
N MET A 1 -31.29 -50.38 -59.85
CA MET A 1 -30.27 -49.77 -60.72
C MET A 1 -29.08 -49.35 -59.87
N LYS A 2 -27.88 -49.53 -60.43
CA LYS A 2 -26.58 -49.58 -59.75
C LYS A 2 -26.17 -48.25 -59.08
N ASN A 3 -25.63 -48.35 -57.87
CA ASN A 3 -24.32 -47.85 -57.41
C ASN A 3 -24.38 -47.71 -55.88
N SER A 4 -23.74 -48.60 -55.10
CA SER A 4 -22.30 -48.59 -54.75
C SER A 4 -22.00 -47.60 -53.63
N LYS A 5 -21.33 -47.91 -52.53
CA LYS A 5 -20.75 -49.13 -51.95
C LYS A 5 -20.28 -48.72 -50.53
N TRP A 6 -20.56 -49.59 -49.54
CA TRP A 6 -19.68 -50.03 -48.43
C TRP A 6 -19.36 -49.06 -47.27
N PHE A 7 -19.68 -49.37 -45.99
CA PHE A 7 -19.19 -50.46 -45.07
C PHE A 7 -17.67 -50.32 -44.83
N GLN A 8 -17.05 -50.39 -43.64
CA GLN A 8 -17.29 -51.01 -42.32
C GLN A 8 -16.08 -50.56 -41.45
N LEU A 9 -16.06 -50.34 -40.14
CA LEU A 9 -16.48 -51.16 -38.98
C LEU A 9 -15.96 -52.62 -38.97
N LEU A 10 -14.78 -52.81 -38.36
CA LEU A 10 -14.33 -54.03 -37.67
C LEU A 10 -13.59 -53.54 -36.40
N SER A 11 -14.04 -53.79 -35.16
CA SER A 11 -14.13 -55.07 -34.42
C SER A 11 -12.73 -55.60 -34.02
N LEU A 12 -12.45 -56.23 -32.89
CA LEU A 12 -13.14 -56.66 -31.67
C LEU A 12 -12.04 -57.18 -30.70
N ALA A 13 -12.39 -57.39 -29.42
CA ALA A 13 -11.69 -58.15 -28.36
C ALA A 13 -10.57 -57.42 -27.59
N ALA A 14 -10.77 -56.91 -26.37
CA ALA A 14 -11.16 -57.55 -25.11
C ALA A 14 -10.10 -58.52 -24.55
N PHE A 15 -9.28 -58.04 -23.61
CA PHE A 15 -9.11 -58.64 -22.27
C PHE A 15 -8.62 -57.57 -21.27
N LEU A 16 -9.12 -57.68 -20.05
CA LEU A 16 -9.18 -56.67 -18.99
C LEU A 16 -7.81 -56.24 -18.38
N PRO A 17 -7.76 -55.04 -17.78
CA PRO A 17 -6.57 -54.41 -17.22
C PRO A 17 -6.50 -54.49 -15.68
N ALA A 18 -5.30 -54.26 -15.14
CA ALA A 18 -5.13 -53.74 -13.79
C ALA A 18 -3.88 -52.83 -13.72
N PHE A 19 -4.05 -51.72 -12.98
CA PHE A 19 -3.06 -50.82 -12.39
C PHE A 19 -2.57 -49.56 -13.14
N PHE A 20 -3.23 -48.45 -12.78
CA PHE A 20 -2.72 -47.10 -12.45
C PHE A 20 -1.30 -46.69 -12.87
N ILE A 21 -1.19 -45.60 -13.64
CA ILE A 21 -0.60 -44.30 -13.24
C ILE A 21 -1.09 -43.25 -14.25
N TRP A 22 -1.60 -42.14 -13.73
CA TRP A 22 -2.18 -41.02 -14.44
C TRP A 22 -1.04 -40.13 -14.99
N GLN A 23 -0.90 -40.09 -16.31
CA GLN A 23 -0.17 -39.02 -17.02
C GLN A 23 -1.20 -38.18 -17.79
N SER A 24 -1.42 -36.95 -17.36
CA SER A 24 -1.99 -35.88 -18.18
C SER A 24 -0.92 -34.79 -18.34
N GLY A 25 -0.07 -34.97 -19.34
CA GLY A 25 0.70 -33.90 -19.94
C GLY A 25 -0.11 -33.28 -21.09
N GLY A 26 -0.65 -32.10 -20.86
CA GLY A 26 -1.19 -31.22 -21.90
C GLY A 26 -0.31 -29.97 -21.97
N HIS A 27 0.62 -29.97 -22.92
CA HIS A 27 1.52 -28.87 -23.25
C HIS A 27 0.77 -27.53 -23.39
N ARG A 28 1.10 -26.56 -22.53
CA ARG A 28 1.07 -25.14 -22.87
C ARG A 28 2.51 -24.70 -23.17
N SER A 29 2.69 -24.07 -24.31
CA SER A 29 3.95 -23.59 -24.86
C SER A 29 4.57 -22.51 -23.98
N ALA A 30 5.90 -22.56 -23.87
CA ALA A 30 6.73 -21.78 -22.98
C ALA A 30 7.12 -20.39 -23.53
N GLU A 31 6.24 -19.72 -24.28
CA GLU A 31 6.57 -18.43 -24.93
C GLU A 31 5.71 -17.22 -24.51
N ASP A 32 4.70 -17.39 -23.64
CA ASP A 32 3.82 -16.28 -23.19
C ASP A 32 4.02 -15.81 -21.73
N PHE A 33 5.09 -16.24 -21.05
CA PHE A 33 5.47 -15.63 -19.78
C PHE A 33 6.27 -14.34 -20.02
N GLY A 34 5.53 -13.24 -20.21
CA GLY A 34 6.04 -11.91 -19.99
C GLY A 34 6.79 -11.86 -18.65
N ARG A 35 8.01 -11.32 -18.69
CA ARG A 35 8.91 -11.20 -17.54
C ARG A 35 8.24 -10.41 -16.41
N PHE A 36 7.67 -11.09 -15.41
CA PHE A 36 7.39 -10.49 -14.11
C PHE A 36 8.71 -10.46 -13.32
N PRO A 37 9.20 -9.28 -12.87
CA PRO A 37 10.35 -9.23 -11.99
C PRO A 37 9.96 -9.80 -10.63
N ALA A 38 10.61 -10.88 -10.21
CA ALA A 38 10.50 -11.46 -8.87
C ALA A 38 11.12 -10.49 -7.83
N ASN A 39 10.35 -9.47 -7.45
CA ASN A 39 10.65 -8.51 -6.41
C ASN A 39 10.00 -8.95 -5.08
N PHE A 40 10.64 -8.63 -3.97
CA PHE A 40 10.24 -8.98 -2.62
C PHE A 40 8.86 -8.42 -2.27
N ALA A 41 7.83 -9.23 -2.49
CA ALA A 41 6.70 -9.33 -1.58
C ALA A 41 6.82 -10.72 -0.95
N SER A 42 6.64 -10.84 0.36
CA SER A 42 6.26 -12.14 0.91
C SER A 42 4.97 -12.58 0.20
N GLU A 43 4.77 -13.88 -0.05
CA GLU A 43 3.43 -14.43 -0.42
C GLU A 43 2.44 -14.35 0.76
N ASN A 44 2.67 -13.38 1.65
CA ASN A 44 2.18 -13.25 2.99
C ASN A 44 1.83 -11.76 3.16
N CYS A 45 0.53 -11.48 3.12
CA CYS A 45 -0.21 -10.33 3.67
C CYS A 45 -0.31 -8.98 2.96
N PHE A 46 0.28 -8.73 1.79
CA PHE A 46 0.19 -7.38 1.21
C PHE A 46 -0.33 -7.28 -0.22
N ASP A 47 0.13 -8.14 -1.14
CA ASP A 47 -0.05 -7.87 -2.58
C ASP A 47 -1.49 -7.83 -3.09
N VAL A 48 -2.42 -8.52 -2.41
CA VAL A 48 -3.74 -8.83 -2.95
C VAL A 48 -4.87 -8.65 -1.93
N ILE A 49 -4.64 -8.23 -0.68
CA ILE A 49 -5.77 -7.91 0.24
C ILE A 49 -6.70 -6.86 -0.42
N ARG A 50 -6.07 -6.03 -1.26
CA ARG A 50 -6.63 -5.10 -2.23
C ARG A 50 -7.61 -5.66 -3.30
N GLU A 51 -7.77 -6.95 -3.55
CA GLU A 51 -8.70 -7.47 -4.60
C GLU A 51 -9.99 -8.16 -4.09
N LEU A 52 -10.13 -8.61 -2.82
CA LEU A 52 -11.05 -9.72 -2.48
C LEU A 52 -11.67 -9.75 -1.04
N SER A 53 -12.74 -8.97 -0.79
CA SER A 53 -13.93 -9.34 0.05
C SER A 53 -13.85 -9.59 1.59
N ASP A 54 -14.67 -8.81 2.34
CA ASP A 54 -15.69 -9.07 3.42
C ASP A 54 -15.43 -9.84 4.78
N ILE A 55 -15.68 -9.19 5.96
CA ILE A 55 -16.56 -9.57 7.14
C ILE A 55 -16.11 -9.13 8.60
N ASP A 56 -17.09 -8.72 9.45
CA ASP A 56 -17.38 -8.69 10.93
C ASP A 56 -16.36 -8.93 12.09
N LEU A 57 -16.31 -7.95 13.03
CA LEU A 57 -15.46 -7.79 14.23
C LEU A 57 -15.97 -8.41 15.56
N SER A 58 -16.92 -9.35 15.54
CA SER A 58 -17.59 -9.80 16.77
C SER A 58 -16.86 -10.84 17.64
N ARG A 59 -15.53 -11.05 17.52
CA ARG A 59 -14.79 -12.01 18.38
C ARG A 59 -13.38 -11.60 18.82
N THR A 60 -13.25 -11.44 20.15
CA THR A 60 -12.05 -11.43 21.02
C THR A 60 -10.67 -11.58 20.37
N ALA A 61 -10.20 -10.55 19.67
CA ALA A 61 -8.78 -10.26 19.53
C ALA A 61 -8.15 -9.96 20.91
N ARG A 62 -6.85 -10.21 21.09
CA ARG A 62 -6.10 -9.71 22.25
C ARG A 62 -6.25 -8.19 22.21
N THR A 63 -6.95 -7.59 23.17
CA THR A 63 -7.30 -6.16 23.15
C THR A 63 -6.04 -5.33 22.90
N LEU A 64 -5.84 -4.88 21.66
CA LEU A 64 -4.76 -3.98 21.29
C LEU A 64 -5.02 -2.66 21.99
N ARG A 65 -4.01 -2.13 22.66
CA ARG A 65 -4.14 -0.88 23.41
C ARG A 65 -3.75 0.23 22.45
N ALA A 66 -4.73 1.03 22.01
CA ALA A 66 -4.47 2.27 21.28
C ALA A 66 -3.34 3.08 21.97
N PRO A 67 -2.38 3.64 21.23
CA PRO A 67 -1.37 4.54 21.73
C PRO A 67 -2.09 5.75 22.27
N HIS A 68 -1.73 6.11 23.47
CA HIS A 68 -2.44 7.12 24.22
C HIS A 68 -1.87 8.52 23.89
N GLY A 69 -2.76 9.50 23.77
CA GLY A 69 -2.43 10.89 23.42
C GLY A 69 -2.89 11.32 22.02
N TYR A 70 -3.43 10.42 21.19
CA TYR A 70 -3.98 10.78 19.89
C TYR A 70 -5.43 11.29 20.02
N SER A 71 -5.56 12.55 20.43
CA SER A 71 -6.73 13.37 20.09
C SER A 71 -6.30 14.34 19.00
N LEU A 72 -6.68 14.07 17.75
CA LEU A 72 -6.37 14.94 16.59
C LEU A 72 -6.81 16.40 16.80
N ASN A 73 -7.75 16.64 17.71
CA ASN A 73 -8.34 17.96 17.95
C ASN A 73 -7.50 18.87 18.88
N GLN A 74 -6.32 18.44 19.36
CA GLN A 74 -5.53 19.19 20.36
C GLN A 74 -4.00 19.23 20.15
N LEU A 75 -3.46 18.70 19.06
CA LEU A 75 -2.00 18.65 18.88
C LEU A 75 -1.47 19.92 18.17
N GLU A 76 -0.42 20.53 18.72
CA GLU A 76 0.32 21.60 18.05
C GLU A 76 1.06 21.03 16.82
N PRO A 77 1.29 21.82 15.76
CA PRO A 77 2.07 21.38 14.60
C PRO A 77 3.42 20.76 15.00
N GLY A 78 3.66 19.52 14.55
CA GLY A 78 4.87 18.76 14.90
C GLY A 78 4.73 17.80 16.08
N GLU A 79 3.62 17.79 16.82
CA GLU A 79 3.32 16.78 17.85
C GLU A 79 2.59 15.54 17.30
N GLN A 80 2.17 15.59 16.04
CA GLN A 80 1.53 14.50 15.30
C GLN A 80 2.52 13.51 14.66
N LEU A 81 1.98 12.40 14.13
CA LEU A 81 2.72 11.48 13.28
C LEU A 81 3.24 12.23 12.05
N GLN A 82 4.50 12.02 11.71
CA GLN A 82 5.08 12.59 10.49
C GLN A 82 5.84 11.55 9.70
N PHE A 83 5.77 11.68 8.38
CA PHE A 83 6.29 10.75 7.40
C PHE A 83 7.43 11.40 6.63
N GLY A 84 8.64 10.88 6.77
CA GLY A 84 9.79 11.30 5.97
C GLY A 84 10.02 10.35 4.79
N PHE A 85 10.73 10.85 3.78
CA PHE A 85 11.09 10.05 2.62
C PHE A 85 12.46 10.46 2.08
N GLU A 86 13.20 9.45 1.63
CA GLU A 86 14.47 9.59 0.95
C GLU A 86 14.50 8.68 -0.28
N SER A 87 15.04 9.16 -1.39
CA SER A 87 15.31 8.38 -2.59
C SER A 87 16.68 8.71 -3.16
N GLU A 88 17.54 7.70 -3.28
CA GLU A 88 18.91 7.82 -3.78
C GLU A 88 19.00 7.35 -5.25
N TYR A 89 19.72 8.09 -6.08
CA TYR A 89 19.92 7.82 -7.49
C TYR A 89 21.42 7.76 -7.80
N MET A 90 21.86 6.68 -8.45
CA MET A 90 23.24 6.62 -8.95
C MET A 90 23.45 7.70 -10.01
N LEU A 91 24.70 8.14 -10.22
CA LEU A 91 25.00 9.08 -11.30
C LEU A 91 24.50 8.59 -12.66
N SER A 92 24.47 7.27 -12.92
CA SER A 92 23.88 6.68 -14.14
C SER A 92 22.38 6.91 -14.33
N GLU A 93 21.68 7.33 -13.28
CA GLU A 93 20.21 7.43 -13.20
C GLU A 93 19.72 8.89 -13.17
N LEU A 94 20.61 9.86 -13.43
CA LEU A 94 20.30 11.30 -13.35
C LEU A 94 19.32 11.82 -14.40
N ASP A 95 19.07 11.07 -15.47
CA ASP A 95 18.29 11.55 -16.62
C ASP A 95 16.90 12.07 -16.23
N GLY A 96 16.23 11.39 -15.28
CA GLY A 96 14.97 11.88 -14.73
C GLY A 96 15.15 13.15 -13.92
N LEU A 97 16.14 13.19 -13.03
CA LEU A 97 16.37 14.31 -12.10
C LEU A 97 16.65 15.62 -12.85
N VAL A 98 17.47 15.59 -13.92
CA VAL A 98 17.83 16.80 -14.70
C VAL A 98 16.69 17.34 -15.59
N THR A 99 15.52 16.70 -15.55
CA THR A 99 14.28 17.27 -16.15
C THR A 99 13.61 18.29 -15.24
N VAL A 100 13.94 18.30 -13.94
CA VAL A 100 13.36 19.18 -12.92
C VAL A 100 14.43 20.02 -12.25
N TYR A 101 15.59 19.43 -11.99
CA TYR A 101 16.73 20.07 -11.34
C TYR A 101 17.77 20.54 -12.36
N GLY A 102 18.46 21.63 -12.01
CA GLY A 102 19.61 22.12 -12.76
C GLY A 102 20.57 22.91 -11.86
N PRO A 103 21.71 23.34 -12.40
CA PRO A 103 22.69 24.06 -11.61
C PRO A 103 22.17 25.44 -11.18
N LYS A 104 22.58 25.91 -10.01
CA LYS A 104 22.40 27.32 -9.59
C LYS A 104 22.97 28.25 -10.65
N GLU A 105 22.38 29.44 -10.80
CA GLU A 105 22.81 30.42 -11.82
C GLU A 105 24.30 30.81 -11.71
N GLU A 106 24.88 30.71 -10.50
CA GLU A 106 26.31 30.98 -10.25
C GLU A 106 27.27 30.05 -11.02
N PHE A 107 26.80 28.89 -11.49
CA PHE A 107 27.56 27.99 -12.36
C PHE A 107 27.53 28.42 -13.85
N GLY A 108 26.91 29.57 -14.17
CA GLY A 108 27.00 30.21 -15.49
C GLY A 108 26.09 29.62 -16.56
N ILE A 109 25.09 28.80 -16.18
CA ILE A 109 24.07 28.28 -17.08
C ILE A 109 22.72 28.81 -16.63
N SER A 110 22.00 29.50 -17.51
CA SER A 110 20.65 29.98 -17.19
C SER A 110 19.65 28.83 -17.19
N LYS A 111 18.51 29.00 -16.49
CA LYS A 111 17.41 28.02 -16.54
C LYS A 111 16.96 27.70 -17.97
N GLU A 112 16.88 28.72 -18.84
CA GLU A 112 16.47 28.55 -20.23
C GLU A 112 17.52 27.75 -21.03
N ASP A 113 18.80 28.10 -20.88
CA ASP A 113 19.89 27.36 -21.54
C ASP A 113 19.95 25.90 -21.08
N TRP A 114 19.77 25.66 -19.77
CA TRP A 114 19.71 24.32 -19.21
C TRP A 114 18.61 23.49 -19.87
N PHE A 115 17.39 24.01 -19.91
CA PHE A 115 16.24 23.29 -20.49
C PHE A 115 16.26 23.22 -22.03
N ASN A 116 17.13 23.98 -22.70
CA ASN A 116 17.39 23.84 -24.14
C ASN A 116 18.42 22.73 -24.48
N MET A 117 19.24 22.29 -23.52
CA MET A 117 20.16 21.17 -23.72
C MET A 117 19.40 19.84 -23.77
N PRO A 118 19.83 18.85 -24.59
CA PRO A 118 19.34 17.48 -24.48
C PRO A 118 19.54 16.90 -23.08
N VAL A 119 18.60 16.07 -22.60
CA VAL A 119 18.69 15.45 -21.26
C VAL A 119 20.00 14.69 -21.04
N THR A 120 20.48 13.96 -22.06
CA THR A 120 21.76 13.25 -22.02
C THR A 120 22.94 14.18 -21.76
N ASP A 121 22.91 15.38 -22.34
CA ASP A 121 23.97 16.37 -22.24
C ASP A 121 23.92 17.06 -20.87
N ARG A 122 22.72 17.30 -20.34
CA ARG A 122 22.52 17.77 -18.95
C ARG A 122 23.07 16.77 -17.95
N SER A 123 22.69 15.50 -18.07
CA SER A 123 23.18 14.43 -17.21
C SER A 123 24.70 14.29 -17.28
N GLN A 124 25.28 14.39 -18.48
CA GLN A 124 26.74 14.35 -18.64
C GLN A 124 27.40 15.56 -17.99
N TRP A 125 26.82 16.76 -18.17
CA TRP A 125 27.34 17.97 -17.56
C TRP A 125 27.37 17.87 -16.03
N VAL A 126 26.32 17.33 -15.39
CA VAL A 126 26.30 17.09 -13.94
C VAL A 126 27.43 16.15 -13.52
N ARG A 127 27.65 15.04 -14.23
CA ARG A 127 28.75 14.09 -13.93
C ARG A 127 30.12 14.78 -14.01
N ASP A 128 30.31 15.63 -15.02
CA ASP A 128 31.57 16.33 -15.25
C ASP A 128 31.86 17.42 -14.20
N HIS A 129 30.83 17.89 -13.48
CA HIS A 129 30.93 18.97 -12.49
C HIS A 129 30.52 18.55 -11.07
N ILE A 130 30.44 17.24 -10.79
CA ILE A 130 29.88 16.72 -9.54
C ILE A 130 30.59 17.29 -8.29
N ASP A 131 31.93 17.35 -8.30
CA ASP A 131 32.74 17.85 -7.19
C ASP A 131 32.54 19.37 -6.95
N GLN A 132 32.17 20.11 -7.99
CA GLN A 132 31.89 21.55 -7.89
C GLN A 132 30.46 21.81 -7.41
N LEU A 133 29.52 20.96 -7.84
CA LEU A 133 28.12 21.02 -7.43
C LEU A 133 27.97 20.59 -5.97
N PHE A 134 28.78 19.65 -5.49
CA PHE A 134 28.68 19.08 -4.15
C PHE A 134 30.06 19.06 -3.48
N PRO A 135 30.57 20.20 -3.00
CA PRO A 135 31.89 20.29 -2.38
C PRO A 135 31.97 19.56 -1.02
N GLU A 136 30.83 19.36 -0.37
CA GLU A 136 30.69 18.65 0.91
C GLU A 136 29.62 17.56 0.78
N ALA A 137 29.92 16.36 1.27
CA ALA A 137 28.97 15.26 1.26
C ALA A 137 27.84 15.49 2.27
N ARG A 138 26.63 15.03 1.94
CA ARG A 138 25.41 15.13 2.77
C ARG A 138 24.96 16.56 3.09
N VAL A 139 25.36 17.52 2.25
CA VAL A 139 24.93 18.92 2.31
C VAL A 139 24.21 19.27 1.00
N SER A 140 23.21 20.15 1.10
CA SER A 140 22.51 20.75 -0.05
C SER A 140 23.49 21.29 -1.07
N GLY A 141 23.44 20.76 -2.30
CA GLY A 141 24.39 21.10 -3.35
C GLY A 141 23.97 22.26 -4.26
N GLY A 142 24.65 22.30 -5.40
CA GLY A 142 24.46 23.24 -6.50
C GLY A 142 23.35 22.85 -7.48
N LEU A 143 22.78 21.65 -7.37
CA LEU A 143 21.60 21.26 -8.14
C LEU A 143 20.33 21.67 -7.40
N VAL A 144 19.59 22.61 -7.98
CA VAL A 144 18.38 23.20 -7.42
C VAL A 144 17.18 22.93 -8.31
N LYS A 145 16.00 22.90 -7.70
CA LYS A 145 14.73 22.75 -8.41
C LYS A 145 14.53 23.99 -9.29
N LEU A 146 14.53 23.77 -10.60
CA LEU A 146 14.32 24.84 -11.59
C LEU A 146 12.91 24.79 -12.18
N ASP A 147 12.27 23.62 -12.19
CA ASP A 147 10.88 23.46 -12.62
C ASP A 147 9.91 23.97 -11.54
N SER A 148 8.88 24.69 -11.97
CA SER A 148 7.86 25.30 -11.11
C SER A 148 6.51 24.61 -11.25
N ASP A 149 6.50 23.34 -11.65
CA ASP A 149 5.31 22.50 -11.66
C ASP A 149 4.74 22.36 -10.23
N PRO A 150 3.52 22.86 -9.96
CA PRO A 150 2.92 22.78 -8.63
C PRO A 150 2.77 21.33 -8.12
N GLU A 151 2.64 20.34 -9.00
CA GLU A 151 2.59 18.93 -8.59
C GLU A 151 3.90 18.44 -7.95
N LEU A 152 4.99 19.20 -8.11
CA LEU A 152 6.31 18.89 -7.59
C LEU A 152 6.70 19.80 -6.42
N ASP A 153 5.76 20.54 -5.82
CA ASP A 153 6.01 21.44 -4.69
C ASP A 153 6.47 20.72 -3.41
N PHE A 154 6.22 19.42 -3.30
CA PHE A 154 6.74 18.59 -2.21
C PHE A 154 8.23 18.24 -2.36
N LEU A 155 8.83 18.45 -3.53
CA LEU A 155 10.24 18.16 -3.78
C LEU A 155 11.14 19.21 -3.10
N PRO A 156 12.30 18.81 -2.59
CA PRO A 156 13.23 19.75 -1.97
C PRO A 156 13.80 20.76 -2.98
N GLU A 157 14.12 21.95 -2.49
CA GLU A 157 14.71 23.02 -3.29
C GLU A 157 16.09 22.66 -3.87
N SER A 158 16.82 21.76 -3.21
CA SER A 158 18.16 21.33 -3.61
C SER A 158 18.37 19.84 -3.36
N LEU A 159 19.11 19.19 -4.25
CA LEU A 159 19.54 17.81 -4.05
C LEU A 159 20.76 17.72 -3.13
N ILE A 160 21.03 16.52 -2.63
CA ILE A 160 22.20 16.18 -1.83
C ILE A 160 23.05 15.16 -2.60
N PHE A 161 24.36 15.14 -2.36
CA PHE A 161 25.25 14.08 -2.83
C PHE A 161 25.89 13.40 -1.62
N ASP A 162 25.74 12.09 -1.54
CA ASP A 162 26.17 11.32 -0.38
C ASP A 162 27.63 10.85 -0.50
N ASP A 163 28.12 10.22 0.56
CA ASP A 163 29.45 9.63 0.63
C ASP A 163 29.59 8.32 -0.17
N THR A 164 28.48 7.79 -0.70
CA THR A 164 28.47 6.58 -1.55
C THR A 164 28.41 6.89 -3.04
N GLY A 165 28.31 8.16 -3.41
CA GLY A 165 28.33 8.65 -4.79
C GLY A 165 26.96 8.70 -5.46
N ASN A 166 25.89 8.77 -4.67
CA ASN A 166 24.52 8.91 -5.11
C ASN A 166 24.01 10.33 -4.91
N VAL A 167 23.11 10.76 -5.80
CA VAL A 167 22.34 12.00 -5.66
C VAL A 167 21.01 11.66 -4.99
N GLU A 168 20.66 12.38 -3.93
CA GLU A 168 19.52 12.09 -3.07
C GLU A 168 18.44 13.17 -3.15
N ILE A 169 17.19 12.71 -3.18
CA ILE A 169 16.02 13.50 -2.82
C ILE A 169 15.68 13.17 -1.37
N VAL A 170 15.80 14.17 -0.49
CA VAL A 170 15.32 14.09 0.90
C VAL A 170 14.12 15.04 1.01
N MET A 171 12.94 14.49 1.26
CA MET A 171 11.72 15.28 1.36
C MET A 171 11.54 15.85 2.76
N ASP A 172 10.92 17.02 2.84
CA ASP A 172 10.43 17.53 4.12
C ASP A 172 9.39 16.57 4.72
N PRO A 173 9.28 16.49 6.07
CA PRO A 173 8.30 15.63 6.72
C PRO A 173 6.88 15.98 6.30
N LEU A 174 6.10 14.98 5.92
CA LEU A 174 4.69 15.08 5.57
C LEU A 174 3.82 14.70 6.76
N ASP A 175 2.65 15.33 6.87
CA ASP A 175 1.78 15.18 8.05
C ASP A 175 0.76 14.03 7.89
N SER A 176 0.73 13.36 6.74
CA SER A 176 -0.17 12.24 6.48
C SER A 176 0.47 11.18 5.59
N PHE A 177 0.01 9.94 5.75
CA PHE A 177 0.45 8.81 4.94
C PHE A 177 0.04 8.99 3.47
N GLU A 178 -1.11 9.61 3.22
CA GLU A 178 -1.67 9.87 1.91
C GLU A 178 -0.82 10.86 1.12
N GLN A 179 -0.46 11.98 1.75
CA GLN A 179 0.47 12.95 1.15
C GLN A 179 1.80 12.28 0.85
N TRP A 180 2.30 11.45 1.78
CA TRP A 180 3.53 10.68 1.58
C TRP A 180 3.42 9.73 0.39
N TYR A 181 2.39 8.90 0.35
CA TYR A 181 2.17 7.90 -0.70
C TYR A 181 2.03 8.57 -2.08
N HIS A 182 1.23 9.63 -2.16
CA HIS A 182 1.01 10.37 -3.40
C HIS A 182 2.30 11.03 -3.89
N SER A 183 3.03 11.71 -3.00
CA SER A 183 4.29 12.37 -3.33
C SER A 183 5.34 11.38 -3.84
N VAL A 184 5.49 10.24 -3.16
CA VAL A 184 6.43 9.19 -3.58
C VAL A 184 6.00 8.54 -4.90
N LYS A 185 4.70 8.37 -5.13
CA LYS A 185 4.17 7.85 -6.41
C LYS A 185 4.50 8.80 -7.57
N ILE A 186 4.27 10.11 -7.41
CA ILE A 186 4.63 11.12 -8.41
C ILE A 186 6.14 11.12 -8.65
N LEU A 187 6.94 11.12 -7.58
CA LEU A 187 8.40 11.10 -7.64
C LEU A 187 8.89 9.89 -8.45
N ASN A 188 8.39 8.69 -8.16
CA ASN A 188 8.74 7.47 -8.88
C ASN A 188 8.27 7.46 -10.33
N GLN A 189 7.09 8.01 -10.63
CA GLN A 189 6.61 8.17 -12.01
C GLN A 189 7.49 9.14 -12.81
N ARG A 190 8.00 10.20 -12.17
CA ARG A 190 8.79 11.24 -12.82
C ARG A 190 10.25 10.86 -13.02
N PHE A 191 10.88 10.24 -12.01
CA PHE A 191 12.33 10.00 -11.98
C PHE A 191 12.71 8.52 -12.08
N GLY A 192 11.73 7.62 -12.04
CA GLY A 192 11.96 6.20 -11.83
C GLY A 192 12.24 5.87 -10.37
N ASN A 193 12.22 4.58 -10.05
CA ASN A 193 12.42 4.11 -8.69
C ASN A 193 13.91 4.24 -8.29
N GLY A 194 14.21 5.14 -7.36
CA GLY A 194 15.50 5.21 -6.66
C GLY A 194 15.61 4.16 -5.55
N SER A 195 16.75 4.13 -4.87
CA SER A 195 16.88 3.42 -3.60
C SER A 195 16.09 4.18 -2.54
N MET A 196 14.93 3.65 -2.15
CA MET A 196 13.98 4.37 -1.30
C MET A 196 14.07 3.96 0.15
N GLN A 197 13.90 4.95 1.03
CA GLN A 197 13.74 4.79 2.46
C GLN A 197 12.60 5.69 2.95
N ALA A 198 11.88 5.26 3.98
CA ALA A 198 10.77 6.00 4.55
C ALA A 198 10.92 6.06 6.06
N THR A 199 10.47 7.14 6.68
CA THR A 199 10.44 7.24 8.14
C THR A 199 9.05 7.56 8.63
N ILE A 200 8.70 7.05 9.80
CA ILE A 200 7.54 7.48 10.58
C ILE A 200 8.03 7.93 11.95
N SER A 201 7.53 9.07 12.41
CA SER A 201 7.94 9.65 13.68
C SER A 201 6.75 9.92 14.60
N THR A 202 6.95 9.77 15.91
CA THR A 202 5.94 9.97 16.96
C THR A 202 6.59 10.61 18.21
N PRO A 203 5.85 11.31 19.07
CA PRO A 203 6.38 11.75 20.36
C PRO A 203 6.87 10.58 21.23
N PRO A 204 7.97 10.74 21.98
CA PRO A 204 8.49 9.69 22.87
C PRO A 204 7.50 9.27 23.95
N ASP A 205 6.71 10.20 24.48
CA ASP A 205 5.74 9.91 25.54
C ASP A 205 4.65 8.96 25.04
N SER A 206 4.14 9.18 23.83
CA SER A 206 3.19 8.26 23.17
C SER A 206 3.81 6.90 22.86
N PHE A 207 5.07 6.87 22.40
CA PHE A 207 5.73 5.61 22.05
C PHE A 207 6.07 4.74 23.26
N PHE A 208 6.61 5.35 24.32
CA PHE A 208 7.07 4.66 25.52
C PHE A 208 6.02 4.63 26.64
N GLY A 209 4.83 5.22 26.42
CA GLY A 209 3.79 5.29 27.43
C GLY A 209 4.15 6.19 28.61
N ARG A 210 5.05 7.17 28.43
CA ARG A 210 5.44 8.07 29.53
C ARG A 210 4.31 9.05 29.77
N SER A 211 4.08 9.37 31.04
CA SER A 211 3.12 10.40 31.44
C SER A 211 1.65 10.10 31.06
N ILE A 212 1.31 8.84 30.75
CA ILE A 212 -0.06 8.41 30.47
C ILE A 212 -0.59 7.62 31.66
N ASP A 213 -1.67 8.13 32.27
CA ASP A 213 -2.33 7.50 33.41
C ASP A 213 -2.87 6.10 33.08
N GLY A 214 -2.57 5.12 33.95
CA GLY A 214 -3.04 3.74 33.81
C GLY A 214 -2.17 2.84 32.91
N LEU A 215 -1.04 3.35 32.42
CA LEU A 215 -0.01 2.55 31.75
C LEU A 215 1.14 2.20 32.67
N ASP A 216 1.68 1.00 32.47
CA ASP A 216 2.97 0.59 33.01
C ASP A 216 4.04 0.82 31.92
N PRO A 217 4.90 1.85 32.05
CA PRO A 217 5.94 2.13 31.06
C PRO A 217 6.95 1.00 30.90
N GLU A 218 7.17 0.18 31.94
CA GLU A 218 8.07 -0.98 31.86
C GLU A 218 7.46 -2.06 30.97
N GLN A 219 6.16 -2.31 31.10
CA GLN A 219 5.44 -3.20 30.20
C GLN A 219 5.48 -2.71 28.74
N VAL A 220 5.22 -1.42 28.51
CA VAL A 220 5.27 -0.83 27.15
C VAL A 220 6.67 -0.97 26.54
N LEU A 221 7.72 -0.76 27.33
CA LEU A 221 9.10 -0.95 26.88
C LEU A 221 9.38 -2.40 26.48
N GLU A 222 8.95 -3.38 27.27
CA GLU A 222 9.12 -4.80 26.93
C GLU A 222 8.32 -5.19 25.68
N GLU A 223 7.13 -4.62 25.47
CA GLU A 223 6.39 -4.73 24.21
C GLU A 223 7.19 -4.18 23.02
N LYS A 224 7.80 -2.99 23.14
CA LYS A 224 8.64 -2.42 22.07
C LYS A 224 9.88 -3.27 21.78
N ILE A 225 10.52 -3.80 22.82
CA ILE A 225 11.66 -4.72 22.66
C ILE A 225 11.22 -5.97 21.91
N GLY A 226 10.09 -6.57 22.28
CA GLY A 226 9.52 -7.72 21.59
C GLY A 226 9.16 -7.44 20.13
N PHE A 227 8.61 -6.26 19.85
CA PHE A 227 8.31 -5.78 18.48
C PHE A 227 9.55 -5.80 17.60
N PHE A 228 10.65 -5.18 18.04
CA PHE A 228 11.87 -5.18 17.23
C PHE A 228 12.54 -6.55 17.15
N ASN A 229 12.53 -7.34 18.21
CA ASN A 229 13.05 -8.71 18.18
C ASN A 229 12.33 -9.53 17.10
N PHE A 230 10.99 -9.50 17.12
CA PHE A 230 10.16 -10.23 16.18
C PHE A 230 10.45 -9.83 14.73
N TYR A 231 10.36 -8.53 14.41
CA TYR A 231 10.51 -8.07 13.03
C TYR A 231 11.94 -8.16 12.50
N SER A 232 12.96 -8.05 13.36
CA SER A 232 14.34 -8.25 12.95
C SER A 232 14.62 -9.66 12.43
N ASP A 233 14.00 -10.68 13.04
CA ASP A 233 14.11 -12.08 12.65
C ASP A 233 13.13 -12.44 11.50
N TYR A 234 11.93 -11.89 11.55
CA TYR A 234 10.93 -12.16 10.52
C TYR A 234 11.35 -11.61 9.15
N ASP A 235 11.79 -10.35 9.10
CA ASP A 235 12.16 -9.71 7.82
C ASP A 235 13.39 -10.41 7.18
N ILE A 236 14.33 -10.93 7.98
CA ILE A 236 15.47 -11.70 7.43
C ILE A 236 15.03 -13.09 6.92
N LEU A 237 14.09 -13.75 7.60
CA LEU A 237 13.53 -15.05 7.16
C LEU A 237 12.71 -14.91 5.87
N GLN A 238 11.91 -13.87 5.75
CA GLN A 238 11.21 -13.52 4.51
C GLN A 238 12.20 -13.27 3.37
N LYS A 239 13.29 -12.52 3.62
CA LYS A 239 14.34 -12.29 2.62
C LYS A 239 14.97 -13.60 2.13
N LEU A 240 15.24 -14.53 3.04
CA LEU A 240 15.75 -15.86 2.71
C LEU A 240 14.73 -16.69 1.93
N SER A 241 13.44 -16.60 2.27
CA SER A 241 12.38 -17.28 1.54
C SER A 241 12.27 -16.80 0.09
N ALA A 242 12.26 -15.49 -0.14
CA ALA A 242 12.28 -14.91 -1.49
C ALA A 242 13.57 -15.28 -2.25
N ALA A 243 14.72 -15.32 -1.57
CA ALA A 243 15.98 -15.78 -2.15
C ALA A 243 15.91 -17.24 -2.60
N HIS A 244 15.15 -18.08 -1.91
CA HIS A 244 14.97 -19.48 -2.28
C HIS A 244 14.18 -19.61 -3.58
N SER A 245 13.11 -18.83 -3.76
CA SER A 245 12.35 -18.78 -5.01
C SER A 245 13.23 -18.34 -6.18
N ARG A 246 14.03 -17.28 -6.00
CA ARG A 246 15.01 -16.83 -7.01
C ARG A 246 16.03 -17.92 -7.35
N TYR A 247 16.60 -18.58 -6.35
CA TYR A 247 17.61 -19.63 -6.55
C TYR A 247 17.02 -20.88 -7.22
N SER A 248 15.75 -21.18 -6.93
CA SER A 248 15.05 -22.28 -7.58
C SER A 248 14.76 -21.99 -9.05
N SER A 249 14.51 -20.72 -9.40
CA SER A 249 14.34 -20.28 -10.79
C SER A 249 15.66 -20.21 -11.57
N ASP A 250 16.74 -19.81 -10.90
CA ASP A 250 18.07 -19.65 -11.49
C ASP A 250 19.16 -19.92 -10.43
N ASN A 251 19.69 -21.14 -10.46
CA ASN A 251 20.69 -21.60 -9.49
C ASN A 251 22.11 -21.09 -9.77
N SER A 252 22.31 -20.30 -10.83
CA SER A 252 23.61 -19.69 -11.15
C SER A 252 23.82 -18.36 -10.41
N LYS A 253 22.74 -17.76 -9.88
CA LYS A 253 22.77 -16.45 -9.24
C LYS A 253 23.05 -16.54 -7.74
N ARG A 254 23.86 -15.59 -7.26
CA ARG A 254 24.02 -15.28 -5.84
C ARG A 254 22.77 -14.57 -5.32
N VAL A 255 22.02 -15.23 -4.45
CA VAL A 255 20.67 -14.79 -4.03
C VAL A 255 20.58 -14.16 -2.64
N THR A 256 21.62 -14.25 -1.82
CA THR A 256 21.68 -13.77 -0.42
C THR A 256 22.94 -12.94 -0.15
N ARG A 257 23.32 -12.06 -1.09
CA ARG A 257 24.50 -11.20 -1.00
C ARG A 257 24.55 -10.31 0.25
N ASN A 258 23.40 -10.02 0.84
CA ASN A 258 23.32 -9.28 2.10
C ASN A 258 24.04 -9.99 3.26
N PHE A 259 24.14 -11.33 3.25
CA PHE A 259 24.93 -12.08 4.23
C PHE A 259 26.44 -11.94 4.05
N GLU A 260 26.90 -11.53 2.86
CA GLU A 260 28.31 -11.20 2.60
C GLU A 260 28.69 -9.77 3.01
N HIS A 261 27.69 -8.99 3.47
CA HIS A 261 27.86 -7.59 3.84
C HIS A 261 27.94 -7.46 5.37
N PRO A 262 28.88 -6.67 5.92
CA PRO A 262 29.02 -6.51 7.36
C PRO A 262 27.81 -5.84 8.01
N PHE A 263 27.12 -4.98 7.25
CA PHE A 263 25.97 -4.24 7.75
C PHE A 263 24.63 -4.99 7.58
N LEU A 264 24.40 -5.65 6.44
CA LEU A 264 23.07 -6.10 5.97
C LEU A 264 22.74 -7.57 6.31
N GLY A 265 23.60 -8.21 7.10
CA GLY A 265 23.40 -9.57 7.59
C GLY A 265 22.25 -9.68 8.62
N PRO A 266 22.13 -10.82 9.30
CA PRO A 266 21.14 -11.01 10.36
C PRO A 266 21.42 -10.11 11.57
N MET A 267 20.40 -9.91 12.42
CA MET A 267 20.55 -9.28 13.73
C MET A 267 21.42 -10.17 14.63
N THR A 268 22.64 -9.71 14.96
CA THR A 268 23.54 -10.43 15.88
C THR A 268 23.26 -10.06 17.32
N LEU A 269 23.69 -10.90 18.26
CA LEU A 269 23.61 -10.64 19.70
C LEU A 269 24.16 -9.26 20.08
N GLN A 270 25.30 -8.85 19.50
CA GLN A 270 25.89 -7.54 19.77
C GLN A 270 24.99 -6.38 19.26
N LYS A 271 24.43 -6.50 18.05
CA LYS A 271 23.51 -5.51 17.47
C LYS A 271 22.22 -5.41 18.29
N GLN A 272 21.67 -6.55 18.70
CA GLN A 272 20.45 -6.61 19.51
C GLN A 272 20.67 -6.02 20.91
N ASN A 273 21.78 -6.34 21.58
CA ASN A 273 22.14 -5.76 22.87
C ASN A 273 22.29 -4.23 22.79
N LEU A 274 22.87 -3.72 21.69
CA LEU A 274 22.97 -2.28 21.45
C LEU A 274 21.56 -1.67 21.30
N LEU A 275 20.70 -2.23 20.45
CA LEU A 275 19.31 -1.78 20.28
C LEU A 275 18.56 -1.76 21.62
N HIS A 276 18.62 -2.85 22.37
CA HIS A 276 17.95 -2.98 23.67
C HIS A 276 18.45 -1.95 24.66
N SER A 277 19.78 -1.77 24.77
CA SER A 277 20.34 -0.73 25.64
C SER A 277 19.84 0.64 25.25
N ILE A 278 19.68 0.91 23.95
CA ILE A 278 19.24 2.20 23.46
C ILE A 278 17.74 2.45 23.70
N LEU A 279 16.89 1.44 23.48
CA LEU A 279 15.46 1.53 23.79
C LEU A 279 15.24 1.76 25.29
N ARG A 280 15.93 0.99 26.14
CA ARG A 280 15.82 1.11 27.61
C ARG A 280 16.24 2.48 28.12
N GLY A 281 17.40 2.98 27.67
CA GLY A 281 17.84 4.30 28.10
C GLY A 281 16.96 5.42 27.53
N ASN A 282 16.50 5.32 26.27
CA ASN A 282 15.59 6.34 25.77
C ASN A 282 14.30 6.32 26.59
N ALA A 283 13.69 5.16 26.85
CA ALA A 283 12.46 5.01 27.64
C ALA A 283 12.46 5.73 29.01
N VAL A 284 13.63 5.97 29.61
CA VAL A 284 13.79 6.72 30.88
C VAL A 284 14.32 8.14 30.70
N GLY A 285 14.33 8.67 29.48
CA GLY A 285 14.84 10.00 29.13
C GLY A 285 16.37 10.12 29.16
N GLN A 286 17.10 9.01 29.08
CA GLN A 286 18.56 9.04 29.07
C GLN A 286 19.08 9.66 27.77
N LYS A 287 19.99 10.63 27.93
CA LYS A 287 20.70 11.26 26.81
C LYS A 287 21.86 10.36 26.37
N TYR A 288 22.02 10.21 25.06
CA TYR A 288 23.16 9.53 24.48
C TYR A 288 24.19 10.54 23.99
N GLU A 289 25.46 10.26 24.26
CA GLU A 289 26.56 11.05 23.73
C GLU A 289 26.52 11.07 22.19
N PRO A 290 26.84 12.20 21.53
CA PRO A 290 26.84 12.31 20.07
C PRO A 290 27.62 11.18 19.39
N GLU A 291 28.79 10.84 19.94
CA GLU A 291 29.63 9.72 19.47
C GLU A 291 28.88 8.38 19.46
N ARG A 292 27.99 8.15 20.41
CA ARG A 292 27.19 6.92 20.48
C ARG A 292 26.03 6.92 19.47
N LEU A 293 25.47 8.09 19.15
CA LEU A 293 24.47 8.23 18.09
C LEU A 293 25.10 8.12 16.70
N GLU A 294 26.30 8.68 16.51
CA GLU A 294 27.10 8.51 15.30
C GLU A 294 27.44 7.03 15.03
N ARG A 295 27.69 6.24 16.09
CA ARG A 295 27.87 4.78 15.96
C ARG A 295 26.66 4.10 15.33
N ILE A 296 25.45 4.53 15.65
CA ILE A 296 24.22 4.00 15.04
C ILE A 296 24.17 4.44 13.58
N ALA A 297 24.53 5.69 13.29
CA ALA A 297 24.46 6.28 11.96
C ALA A 297 25.52 5.76 10.99
N GLY A 298 26.70 5.30 11.45
CA GLY A 298 27.83 5.07 10.55
C GLY A 298 28.63 3.78 10.72
N TRP A 299 28.45 3.01 11.80
CA TRP A 299 29.36 1.88 12.09
C TRP A 299 28.85 0.53 11.60
N GLU A 300 29.78 -0.38 11.29
CA GLU A 300 29.56 -1.75 10.81
C GLU A 300 28.70 -2.61 11.75
N ASN A 301 28.78 -2.31 13.05
CA ASN A 301 28.03 -2.97 14.12
C ASN A 301 26.67 -2.32 14.41
N SER A 302 26.20 -1.39 13.59
CA SER A 302 24.90 -0.77 13.82
C SER A 302 23.75 -1.73 13.50
N TYR A 303 22.76 -1.77 14.39
CA TYR A 303 21.50 -2.49 14.18
C TYR A 303 20.61 -1.79 13.15
N LYS A 304 20.89 -0.53 12.77
CA LYS A 304 20.02 0.19 11.82
C LYS A 304 19.98 -0.45 10.43
N TYR A 305 20.92 -1.33 10.12
CA TYR A 305 21.03 -2.02 8.83
C TYR A 305 20.39 -3.41 8.83
N THR A 306 19.80 -3.84 9.96
CA THR A 306 19.23 -5.18 10.14
C THR A 306 17.72 -5.12 10.21
N GLY A 307 17.04 -5.97 9.43
CA GLY A 307 15.57 -6.00 9.34
C GLY A 307 15.01 -4.99 8.34
N GLY A 308 13.69 -4.81 8.35
CA GLY A 308 12.98 -3.88 7.48
C GLY A 308 12.32 -2.70 8.16
N THR A 309 12.10 -2.78 9.49
CA THR A 309 11.72 -1.62 10.32
C THR A 309 12.76 -1.45 11.43
N VAL A 310 13.39 -0.29 11.53
CA VAL A 310 14.47 -0.03 12.50
C VAL A 310 14.27 1.25 13.30
N TYR A 311 14.77 1.27 14.53
CA TYR A 311 14.70 2.44 15.40
C TYR A 311 15.84 3.44 15.14
N ARG A 312 15.53 4.71 14.85
CA ARG A 312 16.50 5.77 14.50
C ARG A 312 16.53 6.92 15.51
N PRO A 313 17.14 6.73 16.71
CA PRO A 313 17.28 7.81 17.69
C PRO A 313 18.28 8.91 17.24
N ASP A 314 19.04 8.69 16.18
CA ASP A 314 20.08 9.60 15.68
C ASP A 314 19.57 10.75 14.80
N ILE A 315 18.35 10.70 14.26
CA ILE A 315 17.84 11.70 13.31
C ILE A 315 17.17 12.90 14.02
N LEU A 316 16.32 12.68 15.03
CA LEU A 316 15.65 13.75 15.81
C LEU A 316 15.85 13.63 17.33
N GLY A 317 16.72 12.71 17.77
CA GLY A 317 17.16 12.61 19.16
C GLY A 317 16.01 12.40 20.15
N GLU A 318 15.94 13.30 21.13
CA GLU A 318 14.97 13.27 22.23
C GLU A 318 13.59 13.82 21.85
N ARG A 319 13.45 14.47 20.68
CA ARG A 319 12.19 15.15 20.31
C ARG A 319 11.16 14.18 19.76
N LYS A 320 11.60 13.17 19.02
CA LYS A 320 10.75 12.17 18.39
C LYS A 320 11.39 10.80 18.40
N VAL A 321 10.56 9.78 18.53
CA VAL A 321 10.90 8.41 18.17
C VAL A 321 10.69 8.28 16.69
N ILE A 322 11.72 7.81 15.96
CA ILE A 322 11.65 7.57 14.52
C ILE A 322 11.81 6.07 14.27
N LEU A 323 10.90 5.51 13.48
CA LEU A 323 11.13 4.25 12.79
C LEU A 323 11.46 4.54 11.34
N GLU A 324 12.43 3.81 10.82
CA GLU A 324 12.81 3.85 9.42
C GLU A 324 12.53 2.50 8.76
N VAL A 325 11.99 2.56 7.55
CA VAL A 325 11.83 1.46 6.62
C VAL A 325 12.81 1.65 5.48
N ARG A 326 13.71 0.70 5.28
CA ARG A 326 14.90 0.92 4.41
C ARG A 326 15.24 -0.21 3.45
N ASP A 327 14.64 -1.37 3.59
CA ASP A 327 15.01 -2.58 2.85
C ASP A 327 14.06 -2.88 1.68
N ALA A 328 13.55 -1.80 1.08
CA ALA A 328 12.64 -1.78 -0.06
C ALA A 328 13.25 -1.06 -1.27
N HIS A 329 14.54 -1.34 -1.54
CA HIS A 329 15.27 -0.74 -2.66
C HIS A 329 14.54 -0.92 -3.99
N LYS A 330 14.18 0.21 -4.62
CA LYS A 330 13.45 0.26 -5.90
C LYS A 330 12.11 -0.47 -5.90
N ASN A 331 11.55 -0.80 -4.73
CA ASN A 331 10.33 -1.58 -4.57
C ASN A 331 9.32 -0.80 -3.71
N PHE A 332 8.60 0.12 -4.36
CA PHE A 332 7.62 0.98 -3.70
C PHE A 332 6.47 0.22 -3.00
N PRO A 333 5.91 -0.88 -3.56
CA PRO A 333 4.95 -1.71 -2.84
C PRO A 333 5.48 -2.21 -1.50
N LEU A 334 6.69 -2.79 -1.47
CA LEU A 334 7.28 -3.28 -0.23
C LEU A 334 7.59 -2.17 0.78
N LEU A 335 7.99 -0.99 0.30
CA LEU A 335 8.21 0.17 1.17
C LEU A 335 6.91 0.58 1.85
N THR A 336 5.83 0.62 1.06
CA THR A 336 4.48 0.99 1.51
C THR A 336 3.97 -0.02 2.54
N ASP A 337 4.09 -1.31 2.27
CA ASP A 337 3.71 -2.41 3.18
C ASP A 337 4.34 -2.25 4.56
N ARG A 338 5.67 -2.15 4.59
CA ARG A 338 6.40 -2.06 5.85
C ARG A 338 6.14 -0.74 6.58
N LEU A 339 5.88 0.34 5.85
CA LEU A 339 5.51 1.63 6.44
C LEU A 339 4.11 1.56 7.08
N LEU A 340 3.13 0.96 6.40
CA LEU A 340 1.78 0.73 6.94
C LEU A 340 1.81 -0.17 8.18
N ARG A 341 2.59 -1.25 8.14
CA ARG A 341 2.85 -2.09 9.32
C ARG A 341 3.40 -1.28 10.48
N SER A 342 4.37 -0.40 10.21
CA SER A 342 4.96 0.46 11.25
C SER A 342 3.97 1.50 11.77
N LEU A 343 3.16 2.09 10.88
CA LEU A 343 2.07 3.01 11.20
C LEU A 343 1.03 2.36 12.10
N PHE A 344 0.63 1.11 11.80
CA PHE A 344 -0.30 0.35 12.63
C PHE A 344 0.17 0.27 14.09
N PHE A 345 1.37 -0.25 14.33
CA PHE A 345 1.86 -0.41 15.70
C PHE A 345 2.16 0.94 16.38
N MET A 346 2.34 2.00 15.59
CA MET A 346 2.41 3.38 16.07
C MET A 346 1.05 3.96 16.46
N GLN A 347 -0.03 3.50 15.84
CA GLN A 347 -1.43 3.95 16.02
C GLN A 347 -2.31 3.02 16.85
N HIS A 348 -1.91 1.78 17.11
CA HIS A 348 -2.68 0.78 17.87
C HIS A 348 -1.88 0.12 18.99
N GLY A 349 -0.65 0.60 19.24
CA GLY A 349 0.25 0.08 20.25
C GLY A 349 0.83 -1.29 19.89
N THR A 350 1.63 -1.86 20.79
CA THR A 350 2.40 -3.10 20.58
C THR A 350 2.04 -4.18 21.60
N LYS A 351 0.81 -4.12 22.12
CA LYS A 351 0.38 -5.01 23.19
C LYS A 351 0.44 -6.47 22.75
N GLY A 352 0.99 -7.33 23.61
CA GLY A 352 1.17 -8.75 23.33
C GLY A 352 2.51 -9.10 22.70
N PHE A 353 3.33 -8.12 22.33
CA PHE A 353 4.73 -8.36 21.96
C PHE A 353 5.64 -8.53 23.17
N ASP A 354 5.20 -8.23 24.39
CA ASP A 354 5.96 -8.41 25.62
C ASP A 354 6.49 -9.84 25.77
N GLN A 355 5.72 -10.86 25.37
CA GLN A 355 6.17 -12.26 25.39
C GLN A 355 7.30 -12.58 24.38
N LEU A 356 7.60 -11.67 23.45
CA LEU A 356 8.65 -11.79 22.43
C LEU A 356 9.93 -11.02 22.82
N ASN A 357 9.97 -10.38 23.98
CA ASN A 357 11.15 -9.66 24.46
C ASN A 357 12.36 -10.59 24.72
N GLN A 358 12.12 -11.88 25.04
CA GLN A 358 13.12 -12.89 25.37
C GLN A 358 13.47 -13.82 24.20
N LEU A 359 13.14 -13.45 22.95
CA LEU A 359 13.59 -14.21 21.78
C LEU A 359 15.13 -14.29 21.77
N LYS A 360 15.67 -15.52 21.71
CA LYS A 360 17.12 -15.76 21.75
C LYS A 360 17.81 -15.09 20.59
N SER A 361 18.85 -14.30 20.83
CA SER A 361 19.65 -13.70 19.76
C SER A 361 20.43 -14.74 18.95
N TYR A 362 20.79 -14.39 17.71
CA TYR A 362 21.80 -15.11 16.94
C TYR A 362 23.20 -14.75 17.45
N ASP A 363 23.96 -15.74 17.93
CA ASP A 363 25.32 -15.56 18.40
C ASP A 363 26.31 -16.02 17.30
N PRO A 364 26.97 -15.09 16.59
CA PRO A 364 27.84 -15.45 15.48
C PRO A 364 29.05 -16.29 15.90
N ILE A 365 29.46 -16.31 17.18
CA ILE A 365 30.57 -17.16 17.67
C ILE A 365 30.03 -18.54 18.00
N GLU A 366 29.09 -18.63 18.94
CA GLU A 366 28.59 -19.91 19.44
C GLU A 366 27.91 -20.71 18.33
N ASP A 367 27.13 -20.05 17.46
CA ASP A 367 26.41 -20.72 16.39
C ASP A 367 27.34 -21.14 15.24
N PHE A 368 28.43 -20.40 15.00
CA PHE A 368 29.45 -20.80 14.03
C PHE A 368 30.21 -22.04 14.50
N GLU A 369 30.54 -22.14 15.79
CA GLU A 369 31.22 -23.32 16.36
C GLU A 369 30.42 -24.63 16.23
N LYS A 370 29.08 -24.55 16.09
CA LYS A 370 28.22 -25.71 15.80
C LYS A 370 28.47 -26.32 14.42
N LEU A 371 29.09 -25.59 13.49
CA LEU A 371 29.46 -26.11 12.18
C LEU A 371 30.72 -27.00 12.27
N PRO A 372 30.78 -28.08 11.47
CA PRO A 372 31.97 -28.92 11.40
C PRO A 372 33.21 -28.10 11.03
N GLN A 373 34.36 -28.39 11.65
CA GLN A 373 35.62 -27.65 11.44
C GLN A 373 35.97 -27.44 9.95
N LYS A 374 35.79 -28.47 9.12
CA LYS A 374 36.06 -28.38 7.67
C LYS A 374 35.14 -27.41 6.93
N VAL A 375 33.90 -27.26 7.40
CA VAL A 375 32.93 -26.29 6.85
C VAL A 375 33.30 -24.88 7.30
N ARG A 376 33.68 -24.69 8.58
CA ARG A 376 34.14 -23.40 9.10
C ARG A 376 35.32 -22.85 8.32
N VAL A 377 36.39 -23.62 8.19
CA VAL A 377 37.58 -23.24 7.40
C VAL A 377 37.19 -22.94 5.95
N GLY A 378 36.30 -23.74 5.36
CA GLY A 378 35.82 -23.50 4.00
C GLY A 378 35.06 -22.18 3.86
N LEU A 379 34.22 -21.82 4.83
CA LEU A 379 33.48 -20.54 4.84
C LEU A 379 34.43 -19.35 5.04
N GLU A 380 35.41 -19.46 5.93
CA GLU A 380 36.45 -18.43 6.15
C GLU A 380 37.26 -18.15 4.88
N GLU A 381 37.66 -19.21 4.16
CA GLU A 381 38.37 -19.07 2.88
C GLU A 381 37.50 -18.47 1.77
N LEU A 382 36.21 -18.85 1.73
CA LEU A 382 35.30 -18.48 0.65
C LEU A 382 34.70 -17.07 0.83
N PHE A 383 34.50 -16.64 2.07
CA PHE A 383 33.92 -15.35 2.45
C PHE A 383 34.84 -14.64 3.46
N PRO A 384 36.03 -14.20 3.06
CA PRO A 384 37.02 -13.65 3.97
C PRO A 384 36.53 -12.38 4.67
N ASN A 385 37.17 -12.07 5.80
CA ASN A 385 36.95 -10.84 6.56
C ASN A 385 37.04 -9.60 5.63
N LYS A 386 36.13 -8.65 5.80
CA LYS A 386 35.99 -7.45 4.96
C LYS A 386 36.86 -6.26 5.39
N ALA A 387 37.71 -6.42 6.40
CA ALA A 387 38.68 -5.41 6.82
C ALA A 387 39.63 -5.06 5.68
N ASN A 388 39.71 -3.77 5.39
CA ASN A 388 40.66 -3.28 4.41
C ASN A 388 42.06 -3.28 5.03
N PRO A 389 43.04 -3.99 4.44
CA PRO A 389 44.36 -4.17 5.05
C PRO A 389 45.15 -2.86 5.25
N ASN A 390 44.69 -1.75 4.66
CA ASN A 390 45.31 -0.44 4.79
C ASN A 390 44.87 0.34 6.04
N TYR A 391 43.91 -0.17 6.82
CA TYR A 391 43.41 0.49 8.03
C TYR A 391 43.61 -0.38 9.27
N GLU A 392 43.86 0.28 10.40
CA GLU A 392 43.81 -0.36 11.70
C GLU A 392 42.38 -0.33 12.25
N TYR A 393 41.86 -1.52 12.54
CA TYR A 393 40.54 -1.71 13.13
C TYR A 393 40.68 -2.23 14.56
N SER A 394 39.79 -1.78 15.45
CA SER A 394 39.63 -2.41 16.76
C SER A 394 39.15 -3.85 16.60
N ASP A 395 39.36 -4.68 17.63
CA ASP A 395 38.93 -6.09 17.60
C ASP A 395 37.41 -6.22 17.40
N ASP A 396 36.62 -5.33 18.00
CA ASP A 396 35.15 -5.30 17.84
C ASP A 396 34.73 -4.98 16.39
N ILE A 397 35.46 -4.11 15.70
CA ILE A 397 35.16 -3.77 14.29
C ILE A 397 35.64 -4.91 13.39
N LYS A 398 36.84 -5.46 13.60
CA LYS A 398 37.30 -6.66 12.86
C LYS A 398 36.30 -7.80 12.97
N PHE A 399 35.75 -8.01 14.17
CA PHE A 399 34.74 -9.01 14.43
C PHE A 399 33.47 -8.80 13.60
N SER A 400 32.98 -7.56 13.49
CA SER A 400 31.82 -7.22 12.65
C SER A 400 32.04 -7.44 11.16
N LEU A 401 33.31 -7.43 10.73
CA LEU A 401 33.74 -7.64 9.36
C LEU A 401 33.91 -9.13 9.00
N ASP A 402 33.77 -10.05 9.97
CA ASP A 402 33.80 -11.51 9.77
C ASP A 402 32.49 -12.04 9.20
N VAL A 403 32.16 -11.62 7.97
CA VAL A 403 30.89 -11.94 7.30
C VAL A 403 30.65 -13.43 7.07
N PHE A 404 31.71 -14.27 7.06
CA PHE A 404 31.56 -15.73 6.98
C PHE A 404 30.74 -16.30 8.14
N ARG A 405 30.73 -15.64 9.31
CA ARG A 405 29.96 -16.12 10.46
C ARG A 405 28.47 -16.04 10.20
N ASN A 406 27.98 -15.04 9.46
CA ASN A 406 26.57 -14.86 9.12
C ASN A 406 25.93 -16.12 8.50
N PHE A 407 26.71 -16.95 7.81
CA PHE A 407 26.25 -18.22 7.24
C PHE A 407 25.93 -19.30 8.30
N ALA A 408 26.27 -19.08 9.57
CA ALA A 408 25.84 -19.91 10.69
C ALA A 408 24.47 -19.52 11.26
N TYR A 409 23.80 -18.48 10.73
CA TYR A 409 22.45 -18.08 11.17
C TYR A 409 21.45 -19.25 11.31
N PRO A 410 21.41 -20.23 10.38
CA PRO A 410 20.54 -21.40 10.55
C PRO A 410 20.81 -22.25 11.80
N MET A 411 22.04 -22.23 12.33
CA MET A 411 22.49 -23.07 13.46
C MET A 411 22.10 -22.53 14.83
N ARG A 412 21.49 -21.34 14.88
CA ARG A 412 20.96 -20.79 16.13
C ARG A 412 19.93 -21.71 16.78
N ASP A 413 19.77 -21.52 18.08
CA ASP A 413 18.73 -22.22 18.83
C ASP A 413 17.39 -21.51 18.66
N TRP A 414 16.46 -22.18 17.97
CA TRP A 414 15.11 -21.68 17.69
C TRP A 414 14.07 -22.07 18.74
N SER A 415 14.46 -22.76 19.83
CA SER A 415 13.50 -23.29 20.81
C SER A 415 12.58 -22.22 21.38
N ASN A 416 13.15 -21.07 21.80
CA ASN A 416 12.41 -19.98 22.41
C ASN A 416 11.46 -19.32 21.40
N HIS A 417 11.86 -19.21 20.14
CA HIS A 417 10.99 -18.71 19.07
C HIS A 417 9.81 -19.66 18.85
N LEU A 418 10.08 -20.95 18.69
CA LEU A 418 9.02 -21.92 18.46
C LEU A 418 8.04 -22.01 19.64
N GLU A 419 8.53 -21.85 20.87
CA GLU A 419 7.67 -21.75 22.06
C GLU A 419 6.82 -20.49 22.02
N ALA A 420 7.43 -19.32 21.84
CA ALA A 420 6.73 -18.04 21.83
C ALA A 420 5.72 -17.90 20.68
N LEU A 421 6.01 -18.52 19.53
CA LEU A 421 5.14 -18.54 18.35
C LEU A 421 4.08 -19.66 18.39
N ASN A 422 4.01 -20.44 19.48
CA ASN A 422 3.16 -21.64 19.59
C ASN A 422 3.39 -22.67 18.45
N ALA A 423 4.62 -22.76 17.95
CA ALA A 423 5.04 -23.58 16.81
C ALA A 423 6.01 -24.70 17.19
N THR A 424 5.98 -25.18 18.44
CA THR A 424 6.87 -26.25 18.97
C THR A 424 6.78 -27.56 18.18
N HIS A 425 5.66 -27.82 17.49
CA HIS A 425 5.50 -28.95 16.57
C HIS A 425 6.52 -28.95 15.41
N LEU A 426 7.12 -27.80 15.08
CA LEU A 426 8.16 -27.68 14.04
C LEU A 426 9.56 -28.05 14.54
N GLN A 427 9.77 -28.31 15.83
CA GLN A 427 11.11 -28.49 16.40
C GLN A 427 11.93 -29.59 15.69
N GLN A 428 11.29 -30.72 15.35
CA GLN A 428 11.93 -31.80 14.60
C GLN A 428 12.26 -31.38 13.16
N GLN A 429 11.35 -30.67 12.49
CA GLN A 429 11.56 -30.16 11.13
C GLN A 429 12.71 -29.15 11.07
N VAL A 430 12.81 -28.26 12.06
CA VAL A 430 13.94 -27.33 12.18
C VAL A 430 15.26 -28.09 12.32
N ALA A 431 15.32 -29.09 13.20
CA ALA A 431 16.53 -29.90 13.39
C ALA A 431 16.93 -30.64 12.10
N GLU A 432 15.95 -31.18 11.36
CA GLU A 432 16.18 -31.82 10.06
C GLU A 432 16.71 -30.83 9.01
N ALA A 433 16.13 -29.62 8.92
CA ALA A 433 16.59 -28.57 8.04
C ALA A 433 18.02 -28.10 8.39
N GLN A 434 18.36 -28.01 9.68
CA GLN A 434 19.73 -27.70 10.14
C GLN A 434 20.72 -28.79 9.71
N MET A 435 20.39 -30.07 9.89
CA MET A 435 21.24 -31.18 9.44
C MET A 435 21.41 -31.18 7.91
N ALA A 436 20.33 -30.98 7.16
CA ALA A 436 20.36 -30.91 5.70
C ALA A 436 21.23 -29.75 5.19
N TYR A 437 21.15 -28.60 5.85
CA TYR A 437 22.01 -27.44 5.58
C TYR A 437 23.49 -27.78 5.79
N GLN A 438 23.84 -28.33 6.96
CA GLN A 438 25.22 -28.73 7.25
C GLN A 438 25.76 -29.75 6.23
N ASP A 439 24.97 -30.75 5.86
CA ASP A 439 25.37 -31.77 4.89
C ASP A 439 25.50 -31.22 3.47
N LYS A 440 24.70 -30.23 3.10
CA LYS A 440 24.88 -29.50 1.83
C LYS A 440 26.20 -28.73 1.85
N LEU A 441 26.53 -28.01 2.92
CA LEU A 441 27.82 -27.30 3.04
C LEU A 441 29.02 -28.26 2.98
N LYS A 442 28.98 -29.39 3.72
CA LYS A 442 30.04 -30.42 3.66
C LYS A 442 30.29 -30.90 2.23
N ARG A 443 29.22 -31.13 1.45
CA ARG A 443 29.32 -31.55 0.04
C ARG A 443 29.91 -30.46 -0.85
N ILE A 444 29.46 -29.21 -0.70
CA ILE A 444 29.99 -28.05 -1.46
C ILE A 444 31.50 -27.94 -1.24
N PHE A 445 31.96 -27.90 0.01
CA PHE A 445 33.38 -27.75 0.30
C PHE A 445 34.22 -28.97 -0.08
N LYS A 446 33.65 -30.18 -0.05
CA LYS A 446 34.30 -31.37 -0.61
C LYS A 446 34.49 -31.25 -2.12
N HIS A 447 33.47 -30.79 -2.86
CA HIS A 447 33.55 -30.59 -4.30
C HIS A 447 34.53 -29.48 -4.68
N ARG A 448 34.48 -28.34 -3.97
CA ARG A 448 35.43 -27.22 -4.14
C ARG A 448 36.87 -27.69 -3.93
N LYS A 449 37.15 -28.37 -2.80
CA LYS A 449 38.49 -28.88 -2.49
C LYS A 449 39.02 -29.88 -3.53
N ASN A 450 38.12 -30.65 -4.15
CA ASN A 450 38.47 -31.60 -5.19
C ASN A 450 38.54 -30.96 -6.61
N GLY A 451 38.35 -29.65 -6.74
CA GLY A 451 38.34 -28.94 -8.02
C GLY A 451 37.15 -29.27 -8.92
N ILE A 452 36.06 -29.83 -8.36
CA ILE A 452 34.85 -30.21 -9.12
C ILE A 452 34.02 -28.96 -9.43
N ILE A 453 34.01 -27.99 -8.52
CA ILE A 453 33.30 -26.71 -8.66
C ILE A 453 34.26 -25.57 -8.34
N SER A 454 34.05 -24.40 -8.95
CA SER A 454 34.84 -23.20 -8.69
C SER A 454 34.46 -22.53 -7.37
N ASP A 455 35.24 -21.53 -6.94
CA ASP A 455 34.91 -20.69 -5.77
C ASP A 455 33.63 -19.89 -6.00
N GLU A 456 33.43 -19.39 -7.22
CA GLU A 456 32.20 -18.67 -7.59
C GLU A 456 30.98 -19.60 -7.49
N GLU A 457 31.08 -20.81 -8.02
CA GLU A 457 29.99 -21.79 -7.95
C GLU A 457 29.75 -22.25 -6.51
N ALA A 458 30.82 -22.46 -5.72
CA ALA A 458 30.69 -22.78 -4.31
C ALA A 458 29.98 -21.67 -3.54
N SER A 459 30.33 -20.40 -3.77
CA SER A 459 29.69 -19.23 -3.15
C SER A 459 28.20 -19.18 -3.46
N THR A 460 27.84 -19.34 -4.74
CA THR A 460 26.44 -19.42 -5.18
C THR A 460 25.70 -20.58 -4.52
N GLN A 461 26.30 -21.77 -4.44
CA GLN A 461 25.66 -22.94 -3.81
C GLN A 461 25.51 -22.79 -2.29
N VAL A 462 26.44 -22.12 -1.59
CA VAL A 462 26.31 -21.83 -0.16
C VAL A 462 25.13 -20.88 0.09
N GLN A 463 25.01 -19.82 -0.71
CA GLN A 463 23.88 -18.89 -0.64
C GLN A 463 22.54 -19.57 -0.91
N GLY A 464 22.49 -20.46 -1.92
CA GLY A 464 21.31 -21.27 -2.20
C GLY A 464 20.94 -22.22 -1.06
N ALA A 465 21.94 -22.81 -0.38
CA ALA A 465 21.70 -23.64 0.81
C ALA A 465 21.13 -22.81 1.97
N LEU A 466 21.64 -21.60 2.17
CA LEU A 466 21.17 -20.68 3.21
C LEU A 466 19.71 -20.26 2.97
N ALA A 467 19.39 -19.91 1.72
CA ALA A 467 18.03 -19.53 1.32
C ALA A 467 17.01 -20.67 1.55
N ARG A 468 17.40 -21.91 1.22
CA ARG A 468 16.56 -23.11 1.42
C ARG A 468 16.14 -23.33 2.88
N PHE A 469 17.03 -23.06 3.83
CA PHE A 469 16.77 -23.30 5.25
C PHE A 469 15.47 -22.62 5.74
N SER A 470 15.22 -21.37 5.33
CA SER A 470 14.03 -20.62 5.78
C SER A 470 12.72 -21.35 5.42
N ASN A 471 12.65 -21.95 4.24
CA ASN A 471 11.49 -22.71 3.77
C ASN A 471 11.46 -24.14 4.34
N ASP A 472 12.59 -24.86 4.28
CA ASP A 472 12.67 -26.25 4.72
C ASP A 472 12.37 -26.39 6.23
N SER A 473 12.73 -25.37 7.03
CA SER A 473 12.51 -25.36 8.48
C SER A 473 11.07 -25.02 8.90
N GLY A 474 10.26 -24.41 8.02
CA GLY A 474 8.92 -23.94 8.34
C GLY A 474 8.86 -22.69 9.25
N ILE A 475 10.01 -22.16 9.70
CA ILE A 475 10.06 -21.06 10.68
C ILE A 475 9.49 -19.77 10.10
N SER A 476 9.81 -19.44 8.84
CA SER A 476 9.26 -18.23 8.20
C SER A 476 7.73 -18.24 8.20
N LYS A 477 7.12 -19.40 7.98
CA LYS A 477 5.67 -19.58 8.01
C LYS A 477 5.11 -19.50 9.43
N ALA A 478 5.87 -19.93 10.44
CA ALA A 478 5.46 -19.78 11.84
C ALA A 478 5.42 -18.31 12.29
N PHE A 479 6.39 -17.49 11.88
CA PHE A 479 6.36 -16.05 12.13
C PHE A 479 5.17 -15.38 11.45
N GLU A 480 4.96 -15.68 10.16
CA GLU A 480 3.79 -15.21 9.41
C GLU A 480 2.48 -15.61 10.11
N ASN A 481 2.29 -16.89 10.43
CA ASN A 481 1.08 -17.35 11.09
C ASN A 481 0.87 -16.67 12.46
N TYR A 482 1.94 -16.37 13.19
CA TYR A 482 1.84 -15.69 14.48
C TYR A 482 1.42 -14.22 14.30
N GLU A 483 2.00 -13.52 13.32
CA GLU A 483 1.59 -12.18 12.92
C GLU A 483 0.09 -12.17 12.56
N ASP A 484 -0.34 -13.05 11.67
CA ASP A 484 -1.73 -13.14 11.23
C ASP A 484 -2.69 -13.53 12.38
N GLN A 485 -2.32 -14.55 13.16
CA GLN A 485 -3.26 -15.19 14.08
C GLN A 485 -3.32 -14.57 15.46
N ILE A 486 -2.18 -14.09 15.95
CA ILE A 486 -2.04 -13.66 17.34
C ILE A 486 -1.95 -12.15 17.43
N ILE A 487 -1.28 -11.51 16.46
CA ILE A 487 -1.14 -10.05 16.42
C ILE A 487 -2.35 -9.42 15.72
N PHE A 488 -2.78 -9.98 14.59
CA PHE A 488 -3.93 -9.49 13.82
C PHE A 488 -5.24 -10.27 14.04
N GLY A 489 -5.28 -11.21 15.00
CA GLY A 489 -6.54 -11.73 15.54
C GLY A 489 -7.10 -13.03 14.93
N GLY A 490 -6.41 -13.72 14.01
CA GLY A 490 -6.73 -15.12 13.71
C GLY A 490 -7.93 -15.39 12.82
N THR A 491 -8.61 -14.36 12.35
CA THR A 491 -9.59 -14.45 11.26
C THR A 491 -8.88 -14.26 9.94
N ARG A 492 -8.53 -15.37 9.31
CA ARG A 492 -8.14 -15.36 7.90
C ARG A 492 -9.38 -14.97 7.09
N GLY A 493 -9.54 -13.69 6.75
CA GLY A 493 -10.61 -13.19 5.85
C GLY A 493 -11.22 -11.84 6.23
N ASP A 494 -11.39 -11.57 7.53
CA ASP A 494 -12.50 -10.71 7.98
C ASP A 494 -12.00 -9.39 8.63
N ASP A 495 -11.11 -9.46 9.64
CA ASP A 495 -10.78 -8.29 10.48
C ASP A 495 -9.75 -7.29 9.91
N PHE A 496 -8.84 -7.72 9.03
CA PHE A 496 -7.73 -6.86 8.58
C PHE A 496 -8.15 -5.84 7.51
N SER A 497 -9.26 -6.09 6.80
CA SER A 497 -9.88 -5.17 5.85
C SER A 497 -10.55 -3.99 6.56
N ASN A 498 -11.19 -4.26 7.71
CA ASN A 498 -11.72 -3.25 8.61
C ASN A 498 -10.59 -2.37 9.21
N PHE A 499 -9.41 -2.97 9.41
CA PHE A 499 -8.23 -2.26 9.89
C PHE A 499 -7.70 -1.18 8.91
N HIS A 500 -7.53 -1.47 7.62
CA HIS A 500 -7.09 -0.46 6.63
C HIS A 500 -8.18 0.59 6.39
N TYR A 501 -9.45 0.17 6.41
CA TYR A 501 -10.62 1.03 6.32
C TYR A 501 -10.69 2.01 7.50
N ILE A 502 -10.54 1.55 8.75
CA ILE A 502 -10.48 2.40 9.94
C ILE A 502 -9.31 3.37 9.85
N ALA A 503 -8.11 2.91 9.49
CA ALA A 503 -6.94 3.79 9.35
C ALA A 503 -7.14 4.88 8.28
N GLN A 504 -7.75 4.57 7.12
CA GLN A 504 -8.04 5.55 6.06
C GLN A 504 -9.26 6.44 6.35
N MET A 505 -10.25 5.94 7.07
CA MET A 505 -11.42 6.71 7.49
C MET A 505 -11.07 7.68 8.61
N GLU A 506 -10.24 7.24 9.56
CA GLU A 506 -9.78 8.03 10.71
C GLU A 506 -8.66 9.02 10.36
N ALA A 507 -7.89 8.78 9.30
CA ALA A 507 -6.79 9.67 8.88
C ALA A 507 -7.06 10.47 7.58
N GLY A 508 -8.07 10.10 6.79
CA GLY A 508 -8.28 10.65 5.44
C GLY A 508 -9.24 11.86 5.33
N PRO A 509 -9.22 12.60 4.19
CA PRO A 509 -10.11 13.73 3.91
C PRO A 509 -11.60 13.38 4.08
N LEU A 510 -12.43 14.35 4.49
CA LEU A 510 -13.87 14.15 4.70
C LEU A 510 -14.24 13.09 5.76
N GLN A 511 -13.40 12.82 6.76
CA GLN A 511 -13.74 11.89 7.87
C GLN A 511 -15.14 12.15 8.46
N ASN A 512 -15.48 13.43 8.69
CA ASN A 512 -16.77 13.84 9.26
C ASN A 512 -17.98 13.63 8.33
N ALA A 513 -17.74 13.21 7.08
CA ALA A 513 -18.78 12.92 6.11
C ALA A 513 -19.31 11.49 6.20
N PHE A 514 -18.85 10.70 7.16
CA PHE A 514 -19.21 9.29 7.30
C PHE A 514 -19.75 8.99 8.70
N PRO A 515 -20.66 8.00 8.82
CA PRO A 515 -21.08 7.54 10.15
C PRO A 515 -19.91 6.88 10.88
N GLU A 516 -19.95 6.89 12.22
CA GLU A 516 -18.93 6.26 13.08
C GLU A 516 -18.78 4.75 12.84
N GLU A 517 -19.85 4.14 12.33
CA GLU A 517 -19.90 2.72 11.98
C GLU A 517 -20.40 2.59 10.54
N ILE A 518 -19.76 1.75 9.74
CA ILE A 518 -20.19 1.39 8.38
C ILE A 518 -20.24 -0.12 8.30
N TRP A 519 -21.25 -0.65 7.60
CA TRP A 519 -21.31 -2.07 7.31
C TRP A 519 -20.31 -2.40 6.20
N ASP A 520 -19.52 -3.43 6.44
CA ASP A 520 -18.60 -4.03 5.49
C ASP A 520 -19.34 -5.04 4.60
N GLY A 521 -18.70 -5.49 3.53
CA GLY A 521 -19.35 -6.35 2.54
C GLY A 521 -19.56 -5.68 1.19
N PRO A 522 -19.91 -6.47 0.14
CA PRO A 522 -20.32 -5.95 -1.14
C PRO A 522 -21.60 -5.14 -0.94
N LEU A 523 -21.77 -4.06 -1.71
CA LEU A 523 -22.91 -3.17 -1.54
C LEU A 523 -24.26 -3.91 -1.62
N LEU A 524 -24.38 -4.88 -2.52
CA LEU A 524 -25.60 -5.66 -2.70
C LEU A 524 -25.98 -6.40 -1.41
N ASP A 525 -25.04 -7.12 -0.81
CA ASP A 525 -25.29 -7.93 0.40
C ASP A 525 -25.69 -7.06 1.59
N ARG A 526 -25.06 -5.89 1.73
CA ARG A 526 -25.40 -4.90 2.77
C ARG A 526 -26.81 -4.35 2.61
N ILE A 527 -27.23 -4.07 1.37
CA ILE A 527 -28.59 -3.60 1.07
C ILE A 527 -29.62 -4.73 1.20
N GLU A 528 -29.27 -5.98 0.89
CA GLU A 528 -30.13 -7.14 1.16
C GLU A 528 -30.31 -7.38 2.66
N PHE A 529 -29.24 -7.25 3.44
CA PHE A 529 -29.32 -7.29 4.89
C PHE A 529 -30.22 -6.17 5.45
N LEU A 530 -30.07 -4.93 4.95
CA LEU A 530 -30.96 -3.82 5.29
C LEU A 530 -32.43 -4.14 4.96
N THR A 531 -32.66 -4.73 3.78
CA THR A 531 -34.00 -5.15 3.33
C THR A 531 -34.61 -6.18 4.28
N GLY A 532 -33.81 -7.14 4.75
CA GLY A 532 -34.22 -8.13 5.75
C GLY A 532 -34.54 -7.49 7.11
N LYS A 533 -33.73 -6.53 7.55
CA LYS A 533 -33.94 -5.77 8.81
C LYS A 533 -35.22 -4.95 8.77
N TYR A 534 -35.57 -4.38 7.62
CA TYR A 534 -36.74 -3.51 7.42
C TYR A 534 -37.78 -4.12 6.47
N ALA A 535 -38.06 -5.42 6.57
CA ALA A 535 -38.91 -6.14 5.62
C ALA A 535 -40.36 -5.63 5.47
N THR A 536 -40.89 -4.88 6.46
CA THR A 536 -42.21 -4.22 6.38
C THR A 536 -42.19 -2.93 5.58
N HIS A 537 -41.01 -2.37 5.34
CA HIS A 537 -40.81 -1.06 4.72
C HIS A 537 -39.89 -1.11 3.50
N MET A 538 -39.16 -2.20 3.28
CA MET A 538 -38.23 -2.35 2.17
C MET A 538 -38.48 -3.63 1.39
N LYS A 539 -38.45 -3.55 0.06
CA LYS A 539 -38.67 -4.69 -0.84
C LYS A 539 -37.83 -4.58 -2.11
N SER A 540 -37.22 -5.67 -2.54
CA SER A 540 -36.50 -5.75 -3.81
C SER A 540 -37.39 -6.15 -4.97
N PHE A 541 -37.09 -5.61 -6.15
CA PHE A 541 -37.72 -5.94 -7.42
C PHE A 541 -36.64 -6.16 -8.47
N ASP A 542 -36.68 -7.31 -9.12
CA ASP A 542 -35.73 -7.65 -10.17
C ASP A 542 -36.16 -7.09 -11.53
N GLN A 543 -35.18 -6.59 -12.29
CA GLN A 543 -35.37 -6.20 -13.69
C GLN A 543 -36.53 -5.22 -13.92
N VAL A 544 -36.67 -4.22 -13.08
CA VAL A 544 -37.68 -3.17 -13.26
C VAL A 544 -37.33 -2.31 -14.47
N ASP A 545 -38.27 -2.18 -15.40
CA ASP A 545 -38.12 -1.32 -16.58
C ASP A 545 -38.13 0.16 -16.16
N LEU A 546 -37.07 0.87 -16.56
CA LEU A 546 -36.90 2.30 -16.34
C LEU A 546 -37.04 3.03 -17.67
N LYS A 547 -37.74 4.17 -17.67
CA LYS A 547 -37.82 5.02 -18.87
C LYS A 547 -36.60 5.94 -18.96
N PHE A 548 -36.12 6.17 -20.17
CA PHE A 548 -35.06 7.12 -20.46
C PHE A 548 -35.44 8.00 -21.64
N ASN A 549 -35.46 9.33 -21.45
CA ASN A 549 -35.84 10.32 -22.47
C ASN A 549 -37.19 10.00 -23.18
N GLY A 550 -38.20 9.56 -22.43
CA GLY A 550 -39.52 9.24 -22.97
C GLY A 550 -39.60 7.93 -23.78
N SER A 551 -38.49 7.23 -23.95
CA SER A 551 -38.41 5.89 -24.55
C SER A 551 -38.27 4.80 -23.48
N ASP A 552 -38.59 3.56 -23.86
CA ASP A 552 -38.33 2.40 -23.03
C ASP A 552 -36.81 2.23 -22.92
N GLY A 553 -36.30 2.28 -21.68
CA GLY A 553 -34.89 2.16 -21.37
C GLY A 553 -34.48 0.71 -21.15
N ARG A 554 -33.60 0.48 -20.19
CA ARG A 554 -33.18 -0.87 -19.75
C ARG A 554 -33.73 -1.16 -18.36
N SER A 555 -33.71 -2.44 -18.01
CA SER A 555 -34.11 -2.91 -16.71
C SER A 555 -32.96 -2.86 -15.70
N ARG A 556 -33.29 -2.55 -14.44
CA ARG A 556 -32.37 -2.57 -13.28
C ARG A 556 -33.06 -3.20 -12.08
N ASN A 557 -32.28 -3.77 -11.16
CA ASN A 557 -32.83 -4.15 -9.87
C ASN A 557 -33.15 -2.88 -9.06
N VAL A 558 -34.30 -2.86 -8.40
CA VAL A 558 -34.77 -1.70 -7.63
C VAL A 558 -35.16 -2.14 -6.24
N TYR A 559 -34.60 -1.49 -5.23
CA TYR A 559 -35.03 -1.62 -3.84
C TYR A 559 -35.98 -0.48 -3.52
N VAL A 560 -37.21 -0.79 -3.18
CA VAL A 560 -38.22 0.19 -2.76
C VAL A 560 -38.17 0.33 -1.26
N VAL A 561 -38.13 1.57 -0.77
CA VAL A 561 -38.24 1.97 0.63
C VAL A 561 -39.52 2.79 0.80
N SER A 562 -40.47 2.27 1.56
CA SER A 562 -41.73 2.93 1.89
C SER A 562 -41.64 3.57 3.28
N PHE A 563 -41.79 4.89 3.35
CA PHE A 563 -41.94 5.60 4.62
C PHE A 563 -43.36 5.55 5.17
N LYS A 564 -44.28 4.87 4.47
CA LYS A 564 -45.66 4.73 4.91
C LYS A 564 -45.71 4.03 6.26
N GLY A 565 -46.23 4.75 7.26
CA GLY A 565 -46.42 4.21 8.59
C GLY A 565 -45.20 4.25 9.49
N MET A 566 -44.04 4.76 9.02
CA MET A 566 -42.93 5.09 9.90
C MET A 566 -43.18 6.43 10.60
N ASP A 567 -42.95 6.49 11.90
CA ASP A 567 -42.81 7.76 12.59
C ASP A 567 -41.42 8.40 12.35
N GLU A 568 -41.22 9.65 12.81
CA GLU A 568 -39.96 10.36 12.56
C GLU A 568 -38.74 9.71 13.22
N ALA A 569 -38.91 9.04 14.37
CA ALA A 569 -37.81 8.36 15.05
C ALA A 569 -37.44 7.05 14.32
N GLU A 570 -38.43 6.32 13.82
CA GLU A 570 -38.22 5.14 12.97
C GLU A 570 -37.54 5.51 11.66
N LYS A 571 -37.92 6.63 11.03
CA LYS A 571 -37.25 7.15 9.83
C LYS A 571 -35.80 7.52 10.10
N GLU A 572 -35.52 8.21 11.21
CA GLU A 572 -34.16 8.59 11.60
C GLU A 572 -33.29 7.34 11.81
N HIS A 573 -33.80 6.35 12.54
CA HIS A 573 -33.08 5.10 12.77
C HIS A 573 -32.87 4.29 11.49
N PHE A 574 -33.88 4.23 10.61
CA PHE A 574 -33.73 3.62 9.29
C PHE A 574 -32.62 4.33 8.48
N LEU A 575 -32.58 5.65 8.51
CA LEU A 575 -31.57 6.42 7.79
C LEU A 575 -30.17 6.22 8.35
N GLU A 576 -30.00 6.13 9.66
CA GLU A 576 -28.73 5.76 10.28
C GLU A 576 -28.23 4.44 9.70
N ASP A 577 -29.04 3.38 9.77
CA ASP A 577 -28.69 2.07 9.20
C ASP A 577 -28.46 2.13 7.69
N TYR A 578 -29.26 2.91 6.96
CA TYR A 578 -29.07 3.13 5.53
C TYR A 578 -27.71 3.76 5.24
N TYR A 579 -27.25 4.72 6.05
CA TYR A 579 -25.91 5.29 5.93
C TYR A 579 -24.83 4.26 6.19
N LYS A 580 -24.99 3.41 7.21
CA LYS A 580 -24.04 2.31 7.48
C LYS A 580 -23.99 1.34 6.30
N ALA A 581 -25.14 0.98 5.74
CA ALA A 581 -25.24 0.04 4.64
C ALA A 581 -24.68 0.59 3.33
N ALA A 582 -24.92 1.87 3.04
CA ALA A 582 -24.80 2.40 1.68
C ALA A 582 -23.61 3.34 1.45
N SER A 583 -22.71 3.52 2.42
CA SER A 583 -21.64 4.54 2.36
C SER A 583 -20.23 4.04 2.05
N LEU A 584 -19.92 2.75 2.23
CA LEU A 584 -18.59 2.21 1.91
C LEU A 584 -18.42 2.13 0.40
N ASN A 585 -17.32 2.69 -0.12
CA ASN A 585 -16.90 2.56 -1.52
C ASN A 585 -17.98 2.97 -2.54
N THR A 586 -18.86 3.88 -2.15
CA THR A 586 -19.99 4.29 -2.98
C THR A 586 -20.08 5.79 -3.12
N ILE A 587 -20.50 6.18 -4.30
CA ILE A 587 -21.06 7.50 -4.57
C ILE A 587 -22.47 7.30 -5.08
N SER A 588 -23.40 8.16 -4.69
CA SER A 588 -24.77 8.04 -5.17
C SER A 588 -25.38 9.36 -5.59
N PHE A 589 -26.39 9.26 -6.45
CA PHE A 589 -26.99 10.38 -7.16
C PHE A 589 -28.50 10.43 -6.89
N PRO A 590 -28.91 10.95 -5.73
CA PRO A 590 -30.32 11.17 -5.41
C PRO A 590 -31.00 12.11 -6.42
N LEU A 591 -32.14 11.67 -6.94
CA LEU A 591 -32.98 12.38 -7.88
C LEU A 591 -34.40 12.44 -7.32
N GLY A 592 -35.02 13.63 -7.22
CA GLY A 592 -36.45 13.79 -6.87
C GLY A 592 -37.36 13.92 -8.10
N GLU A 593 -38.67 13.69 -7.94
CA GLU A 593 -39.62 13.60 -9.10
C GLU A 593 -39.60 14.81 -10.03
N SER A 594 -39.25 15.99 -9.50
CA SER A 594 -39.09 17.23 -10.26
C SER A 594 -37.61 17.51 -10.51
N PRO A 595 -37.24 17.96 -11.74
CA PRO A 595 -35.86 18.28 -12.07
C PRO A 595 -35.33 19.39 -11.15
N GLY A 596 -34.17 19.12 -10.54
CA GLY A 596 -33.48 20.03 -9.63
C GLY A 596 -31.97 19.98 -9.86
N HIS A 597 -31.24 20.62 -8.96
CA HIS A 597 -29.78 20.56 -8.93
C HIS A 597 -29.28 19.14 -8.63
N LEU A 598 -28.12 18.74 -9.19
CA LEU A 598 -27.55 17.43 -8.85
C LEU A 598 -27.00 17.50 -7.44
N TYR A 599 -27.51 16.63 -6.58
CA TYR A 599 -26.89 16.33 -5.31
C TYR A 599 -26.13 15.02 -5.45
N THR A 600 -24.86 15.05 -5.10
CA THR A 600 -24.03 13.85 -5.02
C THR A 600 -23.92 13.48 -3.55
N ARG A 601 -24.43 12.30 -3.18
CA ARG A 601 -24.23 11.78 -1.84
C ARG A 601 -22.89 11.04 -1.77
N PHE A 602 -22.14 11.35 -0.73
CA PHE A 602 -20.90 10.68 -0.40
C PHE A 602 -20.84 10.57 1.14
N GLY A 603 -20.89 9.34 1.64
CA GLY A 603 -21.16 9.08 3.06
C GLY A 603 -22.55 9.54 3.51
N ASN A 604 -22.66 10.18 4.68
CA ASN A 604 -23.91 10.77 5.18
C ASN A 604 -24.12 12.24 4.76
N LYS A 605 -23.30 12.75 3.82
CA LYS A 605 -23.38 14.12 3.30
C LYS A 605 -23.79 14.16 1.84
N THR A 606 -24.33 15.30 1.44
CA THR A 606 -24.51 15.68 0.04
C THR A 606 -23.58 16.80 -0.34
N TYR A 607 -23.06 16.72 -1.57
CA TYR A 607 -22.22 17.70 -2.20
C TYR A 607 -22.86 18.21 -3.47
N ASP A 608 -22.71 19.50 -3.73
CA ASP A 608 -23.26 20.16 -4.90
C ASP A 608 -22.40 21.36 -5.32
N PHE A 609 -22.47 21.74 -6.61
CA PHE A 609 -21.59 22.79 -7.17
C PHE A 609 -22.38 23.84 -7.97
N ILE A 610 -22.37 25.10 -7.48
CA ILE A 610 -22.91 26.27 -8.20
C ILE A 610 -21.89 27.42 -8.21
N THR A 611 -21.28 27.72 -7.08
CA THR A 611 -20.26 28.79 -6.96
C THR A 611 -19.03 28.25 -6.25
N SER A 612 -19.26 27.47 -5.20
CA SER A 612 -18.32 26.58 -4.55
C SER A 612 -18.92 25.17 -4.47
N VAL A 613 -18.10 24.18 -4.12
CA VAL A 613 -18.62 22.89 -3.67
C VAL A 613 -19.18 23.06 -2.25
N SER A 614 -20.49 22.96 -2.08
CA SER A 614 -21.16 23.01 -0.78
C SER A 614 -21.35 21.61 -0.21
N GLU A 615 -21.24 21.50 1.11
CA GLU A 615 -21.56 20.30 1.88
C GLU A 615 -22.86 20.55 2.66
N ALA A 616 -23.74 19.55 2.72
CA ALA A 616 -24.91 19.53 3.59
C ALA A 616 -25.17 18.11 4.13
N GLU A 617 -25.90 18.01 5.25
CA GLU A 617 -26.41 16.72 5.72
C GLU A 617 -27.32 16.11 4.66
N TYR A 618 -27.14 14.83 4.38
CA TYR A 618 -28.10 14.09 3.59
C TYR A 618 -29.38 13.88 4.41
N ARG A 619 -30.54 14.20 3.83
CA ARG A 619 -31.84 14.12 4.52
C ARG A 619 -32.75 13.07 3.91
N ALA A 620 -33.69 12.57 4.72
CA ALA A 620 -34.86 11.85 4.22
C ALA A 620 -35.51 12.65 3.08
N PRO A 621 -35.97 11.99 2.01
CA PRO A 621 -36.71 12.69 0.99
C PRO A 621 -38.13 12.98 1.50
N ASN A 622 -38.64 14.16 1.15
CA ASN A 622 -40.01 14.59 1.49
C ASN A 622 -41.01 14.28 0.36
N SER A 623 -40.59 13.49 -0.63
CA SER A 623 -41.33 13.07 -1.81
C SER A 623 -40.66 11.83 -2.40
N ASP A 624 -41.24 11.24 -3.45
CA ASP A 624 -40.61 10.13 -4.15
C ASP A 624 -39.21 10.52 -4.66
N ARG A 625 -38.22 9.65 -4.39
CA ARG A 625 -36.79 9.85 -4.70
C ARG A 625 -36.20 8.58 -5.29
N LEU A 626 -35.57 8.67 -6.45
CA LEU A 626 -34.74 7.59 -7.01
C LEU A 626 -33.28 7.91 -6.73
N GLU A 627 -32.56 6.99 -6.12
CA GLU A 627 -31.14 7.11 -5.85
C GLU A 627 -30.37 5.99 -6.54
N VAL A 628 -29.36 6.37 -7.29
CA VAL A 628 -28.55 5.46 -8.08
C VAL A 628 -27.16 5.43 -7.50
N PHE A 629 -26.63 4.22 -7.34
CA PHE A 629 -25.35 3.96 -6.70
C PHE A 629 -24.31 3.61 -7.74
N MET A 630 -23.13 4.17 -7.59
CA MET A 630 -21.94 3.71 -8.28
C MET A 630 -20.92 3.21 -7.25
N GLU A 631 -20.56 1.94 -7.36
CA GLU A 631 -19.47 1.32 -6.62
C GLU A 631 -18.13 1.74 -7.22
N LEU A 632 -17.24 2.20 -6.36
CA LEU A 632 -15.88 2.61 -6.66
C LEU A 632 -14.91 1.58 -6.09
N GLU A 633 -13.79 1.34 -6.77
CA GLU A 633 -12.68 0.62 -6.14
C GLU A 633 -12.16 1.41 -4.91
N PRO A 634 -11.52 0.78 -3.92
CA PRO A 634 -10.99 1.47 -2.74
C PRO A 634 -10.07 2.67 -3.09
N ASP A 635 -9.23 2.52 -4.11
CA ASP A 635 -8.32 3.57 -4.58
C ASP A 635 -9.10 4.70 -5.30
N GLU A 636 -10.12 4.36 -6.09
CA GLU A 636 -11.02 5.32 -6.75
C GLU A 636 -11.84 6.12 -5.72
N PHE A 637 -12.32 5.44 -4.67
CA PHE A 637 -13.05 6.03 -3.55
C PHE A 637 -12.18 7.01 -2.77
N THR A 638 -10.92 6.65 -2.50
CA THR A 638 -9.94 7.54 -1.87
C THR A 638 -9.66 8.76 -2.74
N ARG A 639 -9.45 8.58 -4.05
CA ARG A 639 -9.26 9.71 -4.98
C ARG A 639 -10.49 10.59 -5.08
N MET A 640 -11.70 10.02 -5.00
CA MET A 640 -12.95 10.79 -4.94
C MET A 640 -13.03 11.65 -3.67
N ARG A 641 -12.63 11.12 -2.50
CA ARG A 641 -12.52 11.90 -1.24
C ARG A 641 -11.60 13.10 -1.43
N THR A 642 -10.41 12.86 -1.94
CA THR A 642 -9.41 13.90 -2.20
C THR A 642 -9.92 14.94 -3.20
N TYR A 643 -10.57 14.51 -4.29
CA TYR A 643 -11.13 15.40 -5.29
C TYR A 643 -12.19 16.34 -4.70
N ILE A 644 -13.14 15.79 -3.93
CA ILE A 644 -14.20 16.58 -3.28
C ILE A 644 -13.57 17.54 -2.26
N GLU A 645 -12.64 17.09 -1.43
CA GLU A 645 -11.95 17.96 -0.46
C GLU A 645 -11.18 19.09 -1.14
N ASN A 646 -10.39 18.78 -2.17
CA ASN A 646 -9.67 19.78 -2.95
C ASN A 646 -10.65 20.81 -3.56
N ALA A 647 -11.75 20.32 -4.15
CA ALA A 647 -12.75 21.18 -4.76
C ALA A 647 -13.47 22.06 -3.74
N ARG A 648 -13.61 21.62 -2.48
CA ARG A 648 -14.13 22.45 -1.38
C ARG A 648 -13.10 23.46 -0.89
N GLY A 649 -11.85 23.05 -0.73
CA GLY A 649 -10.77 23.91 -0.24
C GLY A 649 -10.41 25.01 -1.23
N ASN A 650 -10.46 24.73 -2.53
CA ASN A 650 -10.12 25.69 -3.58
C ASN A 650 -10.89 25.47 -4.89
N THR A 651 -12.20 25.66 -4.85
CA THR A 651 -13.10 25.45 -6.00
C THR A 651 -12.62 26.17 -7.28
N ALA A 652 -12.19 27.43 -7.17
CA ALA A 652 -11.78 28.21 -8.34
C ALA A 652 -10.55 27.63 -9.05
N HIS A 653 -9.66 26.98 -8.29
CA HIS A 653 -8.49 26.31 -8.84
C HIS A 653 -8.83 24.94 -9.45
N VAL A 654 -9.62 24.15 -8.73
CA VAL A 654 -9.94 22.77 -9.13
C VAL A 654 -10.99 22.72 -10.24
N LEU A 655 -12.08 23.48 -10.11
CA LEU A 655 -13.25 23.41 -10.99
C LEU A 655 -13.41 24.67 -11.86
N GLY A 656 -12.92 25.82 -11.40
CA GLY A 656 -13.07 27.08 -12.12
C GLY A 656 -14.46 27.68 -11.93
N GLY A 657 -15.01 28.28 -12.99
CA GLY A 657 -16.32 28.92 -12.96
C GLY A 657 -17.46 27.95 -13.24
N PHE A 658 -18.67 28.33 -12.82
CA PHE A 658 -19.88 27.61 -13.19
C PHE A 658 -20.39 28.06 -14.55
N SER A 659 -20.83 27.11 -15.37
CA SER A 659 -21.49 27.37 -16.65
C SER A 659 -22.67 26.43 -16.83
N TYR A 660 -23.86 26.95 -17.16
CA TYR A 660 -25.03 26.12 -17.46
C TYR A 660 -24.81 25.15 -18.63
N GLY A 661 -23.88 25.49 -19.54
CA GLY A 661 -23.52 24.65 -20.67
C GLY A 661 -22.75 23.39 -20.29
N GLY A 662 -22.26 23.26 -19.06
CA GLY A 662 -21.41 22.14 -18.64
C GLY A 662 -20.11 22.03 -19.45
N VAL A 663 -19.54 20.83 -19.46
CA VAL A 663 -18.25 20.56 -20.12
C VAL A 663 -18.44 19.56 -21.25
N ASP A 664 -18.12 20.02 -22.47
CA ASP A 664 -18.11 19.20 -23.69
C ASP A 664 -16.68 18.82 -24.13
N GLY A 665 -15.65 19.49 -23.58
CA GLY A 665 -14.24 19.34 -23.93
C GLY A 665 -13.40 18.61 -22.86
N PRO A 666 -12.07 18.50 -23.05
CA PRO A 666 -11.20 17.91 -22.04
C PRO A 666 -11.11 18.80 -20.80
N THR A 667 -10.98 18.16 -19.64
CA THR A 667 -10.64 18.82 -18.38
C THR A 667 -9.16 18.65 -18.09
N GLY A 668 -8.67 19.30 -17.04
CA GLY A 668 -7.30 19.13 -16.57
C GLY A 668 -6.95 17.70 -16.15
N GLY A 669 -7.95 16.88 -15.81
CA GLY A 669 -7.76 15.45 -15.56
C GLY A 669 -6.95 15.13 -14.30
N LYS A 670 -6.83 16.09 -13.37
CA LYS A 670 -6.11 15.94 -12.08
C LYS A 670 -7.04 16.22 -10.90
N LEU A 671 -6.77 15.62 -9.75
CA LEU A 671 -7.62 15.72 -8.56
C LEU A 671 -7.66 17.12 -7.95
N ASP A 672 -6.66 17.94 -8.21
CA ASP A 672 -6.51 19.33 -7.78
C ASP A 672 -6.67 20.33 -8.94
N MET A 673 -6.75 19.85 -10.18
CA MET A 673 -6.89 20.67 -11.37
C MET A 673 -7.72 19.95 -12.43
N ASN A 674 -9.03 20.13 -12.34
CA ASN A 674 -10.02 19.55 -13.25
C ASN A 674 -10.81 20.61 -14.03
N ARG A 675 -10.28 21.82 -14.18
CA ARG A 675 -10.95 22.90 -14.93
C ARG A 675 -11.14 22.52 -16.40
N PRO A 676 -12.22 22.98 -17.05
CA PRO A 676 -12.39 22.84 -18.50
C PRO A 676 -11.29 23.59 -19.25
N GLY A 677 -10.86 23.04 -20.39
CA GLY A 677 -9.80 23.67 -21.17
C GLY A 677 -9.49 22.93 -22.45
N SER A 678 -8.36 23.29 -23.05
CA SER A 678 -7.85 22.63 -24.24
C SER A 678 -6.44 22.11 -23.99
N PHE A 679 -6.20 20.90 -24.48
CA PHE A 679 -4.87 20.31 -24.49
C PHE A 679 -4.20 20.62 -25.83
N ASN A 680 -3.06 21.29 -25.79
CA ASN A 680 -2.26 21.49 -26.99
C ASN A 680 -1.35 20.27 -27.19
N SER A 681 -1.66 19.45 -28.20
CA SER A 681 -0.92 18.21 -28.49
C SER A 681 0.53 18.42 -28.90
N GLU A 682 0.91 19.61 -29.38
CA GLU A 682 2.29 19.91 -29.79
C GLU A 682 3.18 20.33 -28.61
N SER A 683 2.60 20.98 -27.60
CA SER A 683 3.34 21.47 -26.42
C SER A 683 3.12 20.64 -25.16
N GLY A 684 2.11 19.77 -25.15
CA GLY A 684 1.71 19.02 -23.95
C GLY A 684 1.08 19.89 -22.86
N VAL A 685 0.82 21.18 -23.13
CA VAL A 685 0.31 22.14 -22.15
C VAL A 685 -1.21 22.18 -22.18
N PHE A 686 -1.82 22.02 -21.01
CA PHE A 686 -3.25 22.27 -20.80
C PHE A 686 -3.50 23.75 -20.55
N SER A 687 -4.42 24.36 -21.29
CA SER A 687 -4.82 25.76 -21.12
C SER A 687 -6.30 25.84 -20.75
N PRO A 688 -6.65 26.34 -19.55
CA PRO A 688 -8.05 26.57 -19.18
C PRO A 688 -8.74 27.52 -20.16
N THR A 689 -9.97 27.20 -20.55
CA THR A 689 -10.75 28.04 -21.46
C THR A 689 -11.46 29.14 -20.66
N SER A 690 -11.35 30.39 -21.12
CA SER A 690 -12.07 31.52 -20.52
C SER A 690 -13.52 31.55 -21.01
N GLY A 691 -14.36 30.62 -20.56
CA GLY A 691 -15.79 30.62 -20.89
C GLY A 691 -16.52 29.29 -20.74
N GLU A 692 -15.82 28.17 -20.77
CA GLU A 692 -16.38 26.87 -20.37
C GLU A 692 -16.20 26.69 -18.87
N GLY A 693 -17.18 26.06 -18.24
CA GLY A 693 -17.25 25.91 -16.80
C GLY A 693 -17.98 24.63 -16.46
N HIS A 694 -17.73 24.11 -15.27
CA HIS A 694 -18.51 22.98 -14.81
C HIS A 694 -19.96 23.41 -14.52
N ASN A 695 -20.89 22.48 -14.69
CA ASN A 695 -22.24 22.61 -14.15
C ASN A 695 -22.42 21.67 -12.96
N CYS A 696 -23.65 21.59 -12.46
CA CYS A 696 -24.05 20.74 -11.37
C CYS A 696 -23.77 19.24 -11.58
N THR A 697 -23.76 18.78 -12.83
CA THR A 697 -23.48 17.40 -13.23
C THR A 697 -22.03 17.18 -13.61
N SER A 698 -21.44 18.09 -14.40
CA SER A 698 -20.16 17.85 -15.06
C SER A 698 -18.99 17.84 -14.09
N TRP A 699 -19.04 18.60 -13.00
CA TRP A 699 -17.94 18.65 -12.03
C TRP A 699 -17.66 17.26 -11.43
N ILE A 700 -18.70 16.47 -11.14
CA ILE A 700 -18.54 15.14 -10.56
C ILE A 700 -18.36 14.08 -11.64
N CYS A 701 -19.06 14.18 -12.77
CA CYS A 701 -18.92 13.23 -13.87
C CYS A 701 -17.51 13.25 -14.47
N THR A 702 -16.84 14.41 -14.49
CA THR A 702 -15.48 14.55 -15.01
C THR A 702 -14.40 14.32 -13.94
N ALA A 703 -14.76 13.93 -12.71
CA ALA A 703 -13.81 13.68 -11.63
C ALA A 703 -12.78 12.61 -12.04
N PRO A 704 -11.46 12.91 -12.08
CA PRO A 704 -10.44 12.03 -12.67
C PRO A 704 -9.93 11.02 -11.63
N ILE A 705 -10.79 10.09 -11.25
CA ILE A 705 -10.55 9.16 -10.15
C ILE A 705 -10.06 7.78 -10.62
N GLY A 706 -9.94 7.53 -11.92
CA GLY A 706 -9.31 6.32 -12.46
C GLY A 706 -7.80 6.34 -12.30
N ASP A 707 -7.16 5.17 -12.37
CA ASP A 707 -5.71 5.02 -12.18
C ASP A 707 -4.87 5.80 -13.21
N ASN A 708 -5.43 6.08 -14.39
CA ASN A 708 -4.80 6.86 -15.46
C ASN A 708 -5.51 8.19 -15.69
N GLY A 709 -6.26 8.69 -14.70
CA GLY A 709 -7.06 9.91 -14.79
C GLY A 709 -8.37 9.73 -15.56
N GLU A 710 -8.86 8.50 -15.73
CA GLU A 710 -10.20 8.26 -16.25
C GLU A 710 -11.24 8.97 -15.38
N SER A 711 -12.22 9.59 -16.03
CA SER A 711 -13.29 10.27 -15.31
C SER A 711 -14.29 9.29 -14.71
N LEU A 712 -15.04 9.70 -13.68
CA LEU A 712 -16.17 8.92 -13.16
C LEU A 712 -17.14 8.49 -14.27
N HIS A 713 -17.35 9.36 -15.26
CA HIS A 713 -18.14 9.09 -16.45
C HIS A 713 -17.55 7.97 -17.33
N ASP A 714 -16.22 7.94 -17.53
CA ASP A 714 -15.54 6.86 -18.24
C ASP A 714 -15.66 5.53 -17.47
N LEU A 715 -15.46 5.57 -16.14
CA LEU A 715 -15.55 4.39 -15.27
C LEU A 715 -16.96 3.78 -15.27
N ALA A 716 -17.99 4.62 -15.33
CA ALA A 716 -19.39 4.20 -15.47
C ALA A 716 -19.69 3.52 -16.82
N GLY A 717 -18.76 3.57 -17.78
CA GLY A 717 -18.87 2.97 -19.11
C GLY A 717 -19.59 3.85 -20.12
N ALA A 718 -19.69 5.16 -19.86
CA ALA A 718 -20.34 6.06 -20.79
C ALA A 718 -19.47 6.30 -22.04
N PRO A 719 -20.03 6.28 -23.25
CA PRO A 719 -19.32 6.65 -24.47
C PRO A 719 -18.71 8.04 -24.36
N ARG A 720 -17.47 8.23 -24.82
CA ARG A 720 -16.83 9.56 -24.89
C ARG A 720 -17.55 10.56 -25.79
N ALA A 721 -18.46 10.09 -26.65
CA ALA A 721 -19.34 10.94 -27.45
C ALA A 721 -20.52 11.52 -26.63
N HIS A 722 -20.78 11.00 -25.43
CA HIS A 722 -21.71 11.62 -24.50
C HIS A 722 -21.11 12.92 -24.02
N ARG A 723 -21.91 13.97 -24.17
CA ARG A 723 -21.55 15.29 -23.72
C ARG A 723 -22.00 15.44 -22.27
N VAL A 724 -21.12 15.94 -21.40
CA VAL A 724 -21.34 16.01 -19.95
C VAL A 724 -22.12 17.28 -19.55
N HIS A 725 -22.85 17.90 -20.49
CA HIS A 725 -23.78 19.00 -20.24
C HIS A 725 -25.16 18.54 -19.78
N THR A 726 -25.33 17.24 -19.52
CA THR A 726 -26.63 16.64 -19.29
C THR A 726 -27.20 17.02 -17.92
N ASN A 727 -28.47 17.41 -17.92
CA ASN A 727 -29.25 17.73 -16.72
C ASN A 727 -29.02 16.69 -15.60
N PRO A 728 -28.94 17.09 -14.31
CA PRO A 728 -28.86 16.18 -13.17
C PRO A 728 -29.73 14.93 -13.27
N GLY A 729 -30.98 15.08 -13.72
CA GLY A 729 -31.90 13.96 -13.91
C GLY A 729 -31.50 13.01 -15.03
N TRP A 730 -30.87 13.51 -16.08
CA TRP A 730 -30.33 12.67 -17.15
C TRP A 730 -29.21 11.78 -16.64
N TRP A 731 -28.28 12.28 -15.81
CA TRP A 731 -27.14 11.49 -15.33
C TRP A 731 -27.58 10.31 -14.47
N SER A 732 -28.39 10.56 -13.44
CA SER A 732 -28.90 9.48 -12.57
C SER A 732 -29.68 8.46 -13.40
N MET A 733 -30.55 8.91 -14.31
CA MET A 733 -31.34 8.00 -15.13
C MET A 733 -30.50 7.26 -16.17
N TRP A 734 -29.45 7.89 -16.70
CA TRP A 734 -28.50 7.24 -17.58
C TRP A 734 -27.75 6.12 -16.84
N LEU A 735 -27.25 6.38 -15.63
CA LEU A 735 -26.63 5.35 -14.80
C LEU A 735 -27.59 4.20 -14.52
N ALA A 736 -28.81 4.50 -14.10
CA ALA A 736 -29.83 3.49 -13.80
C ALA A 736 -30.14 2.59 -15.01
N ASN A 737 -30.14 3.15 -16.23
CA ASN A 737 -30.43 2.39 -17.45
C ASN A 737 -29.19 1.71 -18.05
N TYR A 738 -28.10 2.44 -18.21
CA TYR A 738 -26.99 2.05 -19.08
C TYR A 738 -25.65 1.92 -18.36
N GLY A 739 -25.53 2.40 -17.12
CA GLY A 739 -24.35 2.16 -16.29
C GLY A 739 -24.04 0.67 -16.19
N LYS A 740 -22.74 0.33 -16.24
CA LYS A 740 -22.27 -1.07 -16.15
C LYS A 740 -22.83 -1.73 -14.90
N ARG A 741 -23.40 -2.93 -15.00
CA ARG A 741 -24.03 -3.63 -13.86
C ARG A 741 -23.07 -3.91 -12.71
N GLU A 742 -21.80 -4.15 -13.02
CA GLU A 742 -20.73 -4.34 -12.02
C GLU A 742 -20.41 -3.07 -11.22
N ARG A 743 -20.69 -1.88 -11.77
CA ARG A 743 -20.48 -0.58 -11.11
C ARG A 743 -21.78 -0.01 -10.54
N VAL A 744 -22.92 -0.29 -11.18
CA VAL A 744 -24.25 0.23 -10.84
C VAL A 744 -25.19 -0.96 -10.70
N PRO A 745 -25.13 -1.72 -9.59
CA PRO A 745 -25.86 -2.98 -9.45
C PRO A 745 -27.38 -2.78 -9.38
N PHE A 746 -27.83 -1.74 -8.67
CA PHE A 746 -29.24 -1.46 -8.41
C PHE A 746 -29.51 0.04 -8.29
N ALA A 747 -30.79 0.39 -8.14
CA ALA A 747 -31.25 1.70 -7.68
C ALA A 747 -32.14 1.55 -6.44
N VAL A 748 -32.25 2.59 -5.64
CA VAL A 748 -33.15 2.65 -4.47
C VAL A 748 -34.24 3.68 -4.74
N MET A 749 -35.50 3.29 -4.57
CA MET A 749 -36.65 4.19 -4.69
C MET A 749 -37.26 4.42 -3.32
N PHE A 750 -37.24 5.65 -2.85
CA PHE A 750 -37.97 6.10 -1.67
C PHE A 750 -39.36 6.58 -2.07
N THR A 751 -40.37 6.29 -1.26
CA THR A 751 -41.75 6.72 -1.50
C THR A 751 -42.58 6.80 -0.23
N ASP A 752 -43.62 7.64 -0.26
CA ASP A 752 -44.64 7.72 0.78
C ASP A 752 -45.81 6.74 0.57
N ASP A 753 -45.85 6.06 -0.58
CA ASP A 753 -46.84 5.02 -0.87
C ASP A 753 -46.51 3.72 -0.11
N SER A 754 -47.53 2.91 0.19
CA SER A 754 -47.33 1.59 0.80
C SER A 754 -46.64 0.61 -0.17
N LEU A 755 -45.92 -0.38 0.36
CA LEU A 755 -45.27 -1.41 -0.45
C LEU A 755 -46.26 -2.16 -1.35
N GLU A 756 -47.51 -2.35 -0.93
CA GLU A 756 -48.56 -2.97 -1.73
C GLU A 756 -48.90 -2.12 -2.97
N GLN A 757 -49.13 -0.81 -2.79
CA GLN A 757 -49.43 0.12 -3.89
C GLN A 757 -48.28 0.18 -4.90
N VAL A 758 -47.05 0.23 -4.40
CA VAL A 758 -45.86 0.28 -5.25
C VAL A 758 -45.65 -1.04 -5.99
N THR A 759 -45.87 -2.18 -5.32
CA THR A 759 -45.80 -3.51 -5.96
C THR A 759 -46.76 -3.59 -7.14
N GLU A 760 -48.03 -3.21 -6.93
CA GLU A 760 -49.04 -3.21 -8.01
C GLU A 760 -48.62 -2.27 -9.16
N THR A 761 -48.02 -1.13 -8.84
CA THR A 761 -47.56 -0.17 -9.85
C THR A 761 -46.41 -0.73 -10.68
N ILE A 762 -45.37 -1.27 -10.03
CA ILE A 762 -44.19 -1.82 -10.69
C ILE A 762 -44.54 -3.05 -11.52
N GLU A 763 -45.34 -3.98 -11.00
CA GLU A 763 -45.72 -5.21 -11.72
C GLU A 763 -46.56 -4.93 -12.97
N ASN A 764 -47.44 -3.92 -12.92
CA ASN A 764 -48.32 -3.59 -14.05
C ASN A 764 -47.69 -2.64 -15.07
N ASN A 765 -46.79 -1.75 -14.63
CA ASN A 765 -46.37 -0.61 -15.44
C ASN A 765 -44.85 -0.35 -15.48
N GLY A 766 -44.06 -1.03 -14.66
CA GLY A 766 -42.67 -0.66 -14.37
C GLY A 766 -42.57 0.64 -13.58
N LEU A 767 -41.36 1.19 -13.46
CA LEU A 767 -41.15 2.49 -12.81
C LEU A 767 -41.45 3.62 -13.82
N ARG A 768 -42.71 4.05 -13.89
CA ARG A 768 -43.14 5.18 -14.72
C ARG A 768 -43.25 6.43 -13.86
N GLY A 769 -42.58 7.53 -14.23
CA GLY A 769 -42.92 8.81 -13.61
C GLY A 769 -41.86 9.91 -13.62
N TRP A 770 -40.59 9.59 -13.83
CA TRP A 770 -39.53 10.59 -13.75
C TRP A 770 -39.53 11.46 -15.01
N ARG A 771 -40.17 12.64 -14.93
CA ARG A 771 -40.17 13.64 -16.01
C ARG A 771 -38.97 14.55 -15.84
N PHE A 772 -37.87 14.19 -16.47
CA PHE A 772 -36.71 15.07 -16.62
C PHE A 772 -36.71 15.61 -18.04
N ASP A 773 -36.66 16.94 -18.18
CA ASP A 773 -36.37 17.57 -19.46
C ASP A 773 -34.87 17.34 -19.76
N PRO A 774 -34.50 16.64 -20.83
CA PRO A 774 -33.10 16.49 -21.22
C PRO A 774 -32.43 17.82 -21.63
N HIS A 775 -33.20 18.93 -21.69
CA HIS A 775 -32.73 20.27 -22.04
C HIS A 775 -32.87 21.28 -20.91
#